data_AF-A0AA88W443-F1
#
_entry.id   AF-A0AA88W443-F1
#
_cell.length_a   1.000
_cell.length_b   1.000
_cell.length_c   1.000
_cell.angle_alpha   90.00
_cell.angle_beta   90.00
_cell.angle_gamma   90.00
#
_symmetry.space_group_name_H-M   'P 1'
#
loop_
_entity.id
_entity.type
_entity.pdbx_description
1 polymer ?
#
loop_
_entity_poly.entity_id
_entity_poly.type
_entity_poly.pdbx_seq_one_letter_code
_entity_poly.pdbx_strand_id
1 'polypeptide(L)'
;MLIAAKRKSHILYLKKLLSREFDMNDLGSAKKILGMEIHRDKKAGKFWVTQKNYVEKVLERFSMLNDKPVSTPLGAHFQLSSQLCPSTKEDVEYISRVPYTNAVGCLMYAMVCTRPNISHAVSMVSRYMGNLGKKHWDTVKWIFRYLAGSTNFGIMFDRDGAKGEVSGFVDSNYAEDLDSMRSMTGYVFTFYGGPIFWKSVLQSTTALSTTEAEYMALTEAAKEALWLKGLVEELGFKQRGLLLQCDSQNALDLAKNQVFHARTKHIDVQRFCNINNSLYGTIPSNVGTSSSLNYLDLSVNRFSGEIPSEISLLMNFTFFSMYDNQINGSIPHEIGKLRSLVELSMLINNLTGPIPASIGNLSKLTILSLYQNQLSGSIPQEVGMLKSLVRLDLLINDLTGSIPTSIGNLDNLTLLDLSVNHLTSPLPTLIGNLANLRILYLFENELSGRIPSIVGNLTKLIEFILNRNHLSGPIPAELGKLKSLTDLTLFTNKFTGSLPSELNNLTNLQTFQLSDNKFTGPLPDDVCLGGVLNYFAVVYNNFIGPVPKSLKNCTSLFRARLEINHLTGNIADAFVKIIFMLFDNWGLWHNLTSLKISNNNLVGTIPPGIGKRTQLSVLDLSSNHLVGEIPANLGNLVLLVDLFIDENRLIASIPPDIGNLSNLGRLNLAANNLSGGIPEELGKCTKLWSLNLSQNRLENGIPYETSKLWISKGWILVGIY
;
A
#
# COMPACT_ATOMS: atom_id res chain seq x y z
N MET A 1 -24.12 -5.53 7.81
CA MET A 1 -24.49 -4.36 7.00
C MET A 1 -25.51 -3.51 7.75
N LEU A 2 -25.36 -2.18 7.76
CA LEU A 2 -26.34 -1.25 8.32
C LEU A 2 -27.15 -0.64 7.18
N ILE A 3 -28.48 -0.64 7.32
CA ILE A 3 -29.39 -0.02 6.36
C ILE A 3 -30.07 1.15 7.06
N ALA A 4 -29.92 2.34 6.50
CA ALA A 4 -30.60 3.56 6.94
C ALA A 4 -31.45 4.13 5.80
N ALA A 5 -32.68 4.55 6.10
CA ALA A 5 -33.53 5.25 5.14
C ALA A 5 -34.53 6.16 5.86
N LYS A 6 -35.03 7.19 5.16
CA LYS A 6 -36.04 8.14 5.69
C LYS A 6 -37.35 7.46 6.07
N ARG A 7 -37.71 6.35 5.42
CA ARG A 7 -38.95 5.59 5.64
C ARG A 7 -38.66 4.13 5.92
N LYS A 8 -39.35 3.56 6.91
CA LYS A 8 -39.24 2.13 7.27
C LYS A 8 -39.60 1.20 6.11
N SER A 9 -40.51 1.63 5.23
CA SER A 9 -40.89 0.89 4.02
C SER A 9 -39.72 0.68 3.06
N HIS A 10 -38.82 1.67 2.90
CA HIS A 10 -37.65 1.53 2.03
C HIS A 10 -36.65 0.52 2.59
N ILE A 11 -36.47 0.50 3.91
CA ILE A 11 -35.63 -0.51 4.58
C ILE A 11 -36.19 -1.91 4.34
N LEU A 12 -37.50 -2.09 4.50
CA LEU A 12 -38.17 -3.37 4.27
C LEU A 12 -38.05 -3.83 2.81
N TYR A 13 -38.25 -2.90 1.87
CA TYR A 13 -38.09 -3.18 0.44
C TYR A 13 -36.67 -3.61 0.08
N LEU A 14 -35.66 -2.87 0.55
CA LEU A 14 -34.26 -3.20 0.29
C LEU A 14 -33.86 -4.54 0.94
N LYS A 15 -34.31 -4.81 2.17
CA LYS A 15 -34.11 -6.12 2.82
C LYS A 15 -34.66 -7.26 1.96
N LYS A 16 -35.86 -7.09 1.40
CA LYS A 16 -36.50 -8.10 0.52
C LYS A 16 -35.74 -8.32 -0.78
N LEU A 17 -35.13 -7.27 -1.35
CA LEU A 17 -34.29 -7.40 -2.54
C LEU A 17 -33.01 -8.16 -2.22
N LEU A 18 -32.32 -7.77 -1.14
CA LEU A 18 -31.05 -8.40 -0.77
C LEU A 18 -31.21 -9.87 -0.37
N SER A 19 -32.30 -10.23 0.30
CA SER A 19 -32.56 -11.62 0.68
C SER A 19 -32.84 -12.56 -0.49
N ARG A 20 -33.02 -12.03 -1.72
CA ARG A 20 -33.15 -12.85 -2.94
C ARG A 20 -31.81 -13.25 -3.52
N GLU A 21 -30.83 -12.37 -3.40
CA GLU A 21 -29.49 -12.53 -3.98
C GLU A 21 -28.48 -13.09 -2.97
N PHE A 22 -28.71 -12.87 -1.67
CA PHE A 22 -27.78 -13.20 -0.60
C PHE A 22 -28.47 -13.92 0.56
N ASP A 23 -27.82 -14.94 1.10
CA ASP A 23 -28.19 -15.53 2.38
C ASP A 23 -27.92 -14.50 3.50
N MET A 24 -28.97 -14.08 4.21
CA MET A 24 -28.88 -12.99 5.19
C MET A 24 -29.80 -13.19 6.40
N ASN A 25 -29.26 -12.83 7.58
CA ASN A 25 -29.99 -12.83 8.84
C ASN A 25 -30.32 -11.39 9.29
N ASP A 26 -31.60 -11.09 9.52
CA ASP A 26 -32.04 -9.78 10.03
C ASP A 26 -31.91 -9.71 11.56
N LEU A 27 -30.89 -9.01 12.03
CA LEU A 27 -30.63 -8.78 13.46
C LEU A 27 -31.52 -7.68 14.07
N GLY A 28 -32.47 -7.14 13.31
CA GLY A 28 -33.41 -6.14 13.76
C GLY A 28 -32.83 -4.72 13.80
N SER A 29 -33.34 -3.89 14.72
CA SER A 29 -32.85 -2.51 14.88
C SER A 29 -31.44 -2.50 15.45
N ALA A 30 -30.53 -1.75 14.83
CA ALA A 30 -29.14 -1.68 15.27
C ALA A 30 -29.04 -1.16 16.71
N LYS A 31 -28.58 -2.02 17.62
CA LYS A 31 -28.32 -1.68 19.05
C LYS A 31 -26.86 -1.36 19.31
N LYS A 32 -25.94 -1.86 18.48
CA LYS A 32 -24.50 -1.60 18.57
C LYS A 32 -23.89 -1.40 17.17
N ILE A 33 -22.85 -0.59 17.09
CA ILE A 33 -22.04 -0.39 15.88
C ILE A 33 -20.60 -0.14 16.29
N LEU A 34 -19.64 -0.91 15.78
CA LEU A 34 -18.20 -0.70 16.05
C LEU A 34 -17.94 -0.43 17.55
N GLY A 35 -18.37 -1.33 18.45
CA GLY A 35 -18.16 -1.17 19.90
C GLY A 35 -19.00 -0.08 20.60
N MET A 36 -19.70 0.77 19.86
CA MET A 36 -20.61 1.79 20.41
C MET A 36 -22.01 1.23 20.64
N GLU A 37 -22.64 1.67 21.72
CA GLU A 37 -24.02 1.33 22.06
C GLU A 37 -24.96 2.44 21.62
N ILE A 38 -26.05 2.05 20.96
CA ILE A 38 -27.02 2.97 20.38
C ILE A 38 -28.30 2.91 21.18
N HIS A 39 -28.69 4.07 21.72
CA HIS A 39 -29.94 4.24 22.44
C HIS A 39 -30.85 5.21 21.69
N ARG A 40 -32.14 4.88 21.64
CA ARG A 40 -33.16 5.66 20.93
C ARG A 40 -34.39 5.78 21.81
N ASP A 41 -34.72 7.01 22.20
CA ASP A 41 -36.04 7.34 22.74
C ASP A 41 -36.85 8.04 21.65
N LYS A 42 -37.68 7.26 20.96
CA LYS A 42 -38.52 7.77 19.88
C LYS A 42 -39.64 8.69 20.37
N LYS A 43 -40.08 8.54 21.63
CA LYS A 43 -41.14 9.39 22.20
C LYS A 43 -40.59 10.77 22.54
N ALA A 44 -39.40 10.81 23.15
CA ALA A 44 -38.71 12.05 23.47
C ALA A 44 -37.94 12.66 22.28
N GLY A 45 -37.87 11.98 21.13
CA GLY A 45 -37.09 12.46 19.98
C GLY A 45 -35.58 12.47 20.22
N LYS A 46 -35.09 11.67 21.18
CA LYS A 46 -33.69 11.63 21.60
C LYS A 46 -32.97 10.40 21.08
N PHE A 47 -31.74 10.60 20.67
CA PHE A 47 -30.84 9.56 20.21
C PHE A 47 -29.48 9.79 20.86
N TRP A 48 -28.88 8.76 21.44
CA TRP A 48 -27.52 8.90 21.97
C TRP A 48 -26.67 7.66 21.75
N VAL A 49 -25.38 7.90 21.63
CA VAL A 49 -24.35 6.90 21.37
C VAL A 49 -23.32 6.96 22.49
N THR A 50 -22.97 5.81 23.07
CA THR A 50 -22.00 5.72 24.18
C THR A 50 -21.03 4.55 23.97
N GLN A 51 -19.85 4.65 24.57
CA GLN A 51 -18.86 3.58 24.66
C GLN A 51 -18.62 3.14 26.11
N LYS A 52 -19.62 3.25 26.99
CA LYS A 52 -19.51 2.92 28.42
C LYS A 52 -18.75 1.60 28.67
N ASN A 53 -19.26 0.49 28.14
CA ASN A 53 -18.66 -0.84 28.31
C ASN A 53 -17.22 -0.94 27.77
N TYR A 54 -16.89 -0.19 26.72
CA TYR A 54 -15.53 -0.15 26.19
C TYR A 54 -14.61 0.63 27.12
N VAL A 55 -15.04 1.80 27.60
CA VAL A 55 -14.28 2.63 28.54
C VAL A 55 -14.02 1.86 29.83
N GLU A 56 -15.02 1.18 30.40
CA GLU A 56 -14.86 0.35 31.60
C GLU A 56 -13.82 -0.77 31.40
N LYS A 57 -13.88 -1.50 30.27
CA LYS A 57 -12.86 -2.51 29.92
C LYS A 57 -11.46 -1.95 29.76
N VAL A 58 -11.32 -0.76 29.18
CA VAL A 58 -10.02 -0.08 29.06
C VAL A 58 -9.49 0.28 30.45
N LEU A 59 -10.34 0.83 31.32
CA LEU A 59 -9.96 1.18 32.69
C LEU A 59 -9.58 -0.07 33.50
N GLU A 60 -10.30 -1.17 33.36
CA GLU A 60 -9.94 -2.47 33.96
C GLU A 60 -8.58 -2.96 33.47
N ARG A 61 -8.35 -2.91 32.15
CA ARG A 61 -7.09 -3.37 31.52
C ARG A 61 -5.86 -2.66 32.05
N PHE A 62 -5.98 -1.36 32.37
CA PHE A 62 -4.88 -0.56 32.89
C PHE A 62 -4.93 -0.37 34.42
N SER A 63 -5.79 -1.12 35.13
CA SER A 63 -5.97 -1.05 36.59
C SER A 63 -6.36 0.34 37.11
N MET A 64 -7.14 1.10 36.33
CA MET A 64 -7.57 2.48 36.62
C MET A 64 -9.06 2.60 36.98
N LEU A 65 -9.82 1.49 37.02
CA LEU A 65 -11.28 1.53 37.23
C LEU A 65 -11.68 2.14 38.58
N ASN A 66 -10.92 1.85 39.64
CA ASN A 66 -11.21 2.27 41.01
C ASN A 66 -10.42 3.53 41.44
N ASP A 67 -9.68 4.14 40.52
CA ASP A 67 -8.88 5.32 40.84
C ASP A 67 -9.75 6.56 41.09
N LYS A 68 -9.28 7.47 41.96
CA LYS A 68 -10.02 8.69 42.31
C LYS A 68 -10.23 9.56 41.06
N PRO A 69 -11.49 9.83 40.64
CA PRO A 69 -11.78 10.57 39.43
C PRO A 69 -11.32 12.03 39.49
N VAL A 70 -11.12 12.63 38.33
CA VAL A 70 -10.77 14.06 38.16
C VAL A 70 -11.78 14.74 37.24
N SER A 71 -11.89 16.06 37.34
CA SER A 71 -12.89 16.87 36.60
C SER A 71 -12.42 17.35 35.23
N THR A 72 -11.10 17.38 34.97
CA THR A 72 -10.56 17.84 33.69
C THR A 72 -9.76 16.74 32.98
N PRO A 73 -9.86 16.61 31.64
CA PRO A 73 -9.08 15.64 30.86
C PRO A 73 -7.56 15.87 30.94
N LEU A 74 -7.15 17.13 31.09
CA LEU A 74 -5.77 17.55 31.25
C LEU A 74 -5.67 18.54 32.41
N GLY A 75 -4.72 18.33 33.32
CA GLY A 75 -4.44 19.26 34.41
C GLY A 75 -3.48 20.36 33.95
N ALA A 76 -3.70 21.61 34.38
CA ALA A 76 -2.85 22.76 34.02
C ALA A 76 -1.37 22.63 34.42
N HIS A 77 -1.04 21.72 35.34
CA HIS A 77 0.33 21.43 35.78
C HIS A 77 1.11 20.51 34.82
N PHE A 78 0.44 19.91 33.84
CA PHE A 78 1.08 19.07 32.82
C PHE A 78 1.58 19.93 31.66
N GLN A 79 2.85 20.34 31.73
CA GLN A 79 3.59 20.94 30.63
C GLN A 79 4.46 19.85 29.99
N LEU A 80 4.01 19.30 28.86
CA LEU A 80 4.70 18.18 28.19
C LEU A 80 5.74 18.72 27.19
N SER A 81 6.88 18.06 27.11
CA SER A 81 7.98 18.38 26.19
C SER A 81 8.85 17.15 26.01
N SER A 82 9.52 17.05 24.87
CA SER A 82 10.56 16.07 24.57
C SER A 82 11.73 16.09 25.57
N GLN A 83 11.94 17.20 26.29
CA GLN A 83 12.93 17.29 27.37
C GLN A 83 12.60 16.37 28.56
N LEU A 84 11.33 15.94 28.69
CA LEU A 84 10.87 15.04 29.74
C LEU A 84 11.04 13.56 29.38
N CYS A 85 11.61 13.26 28.21
CA CYS A 85 11.97 11.91 27.80
C CYS A 85 13.06 11.31 28.71
N PRO A 86 13.21 9.98 28.74
CA PRO A 86 14.10 9.31 29.68
C PRO A 86 15.56 9.72 29.41
N SER A 87 16.27 10.12 30.47
CA SER A 87 17.69 10.49 30.41
C SER A 87 18.60 9.55 31.19
N THR A 88 18.05 8.77 32.13
CA THR A 88 18.78 7.78 32.94
C THR A 88 18.48 6.35 32.47
N LYS A 89 19.38 5.39 32.76
CA LYS A 89 19.17 3.98 32.39
C LYS A 89 17.98 3.38 33.13
N GLU A 90 17.78 3.81 34.37
CA GLU A 90 16.67 3.41 35.23
C GLU A 90 15.31 3.87 34.66
N ASP A 91 15.25 5.10 34.15
CA ASP A 91 14.03 5.63 33.51
C ASP A 91 13.71 4.86 32.22
N VAL A 92 14.72 4.56 31.39
CA VAL A 92 14.56 3.75 30.17
C VAL A 92 14.02 2.36 30.51
N GLU A 93 14.55 1.71 31.55
CA GLU A 93 14.10 0.40 31.97
C GLU A 93 12.65 0.42 32.48
N TYR A 94 12.29 1.39 33.32
CA TYR A 94 10.91 1.56 33.79
C TYR A 94 9.94 1.75 32.61
N ILE A 95 10.30 2.61 31.67
CA ILE A 95 9.46 3.00 30.52
C ILE A 95 9.31 1.86 29.51
N SER A 96 10.32 1.00 29.35
CA SER A 96 10.23 -0.19 28.50
C SER A 96 9.08 -1.14 28.90
N ARG A 97 8.65 -1.10 30.17
CA ARG A 97 7.56 -1.93 30.71
C ARG A 97 6.20 -1.24 30.66
N VAL A 98 6.14 0.04 30.32
CA VAL A 98 4.91 0.84 30.29
C VAL A 98 4.17 0.62 28.96
N PRO A 99 2.90 0.19 28.97
CA PRO A 99 2.13 -0.06 27.74
C PRO A 99 1.56 1.24 27.13
N TYR A 100 2.41 2.24 26.91
CA TYR A 100 2.00 3.60 26.53
C TYR A 100 1.28 3.67 25.19
N THR A 101 1.86 3.11 24.13
CA THR A 101 1.29 3.14 22.77
C THR A 101 -0.09 2.48 22.71
N ASN A 102 -0.24 1.37 23.43
CA ASN A 102 -1.51 0.64 23.55
C ASN A 102 -2.55 1.46 24.35
N ALA A 103 -2.14 2.12 25.44
CA ALA A 103 -3.00 3.01 26.21
C ALA A 103 -3.48 4.20 25.38
N VAL A 104 -2.58 4.90 24.69
CA VAL A 104 -2.94 6.02 23.81
C VAL A 104 -3.81 5.56 22.65
N GLY A 105 -3.53 4.39 22.05
CA GLY A 105 -4.38 3.81 21.01
C GLY A 105 -5.82 3.55 21.48
N CYS A 106 -5.99 3.04 22.72
CA CYS A 106 -7.32 2.87 23.32
C CYS A 106 -8.03 4.22 23.54
N LEU A 107 -7.31 5.23 24.00
CA LEU A 107 -7.85 6.59 24.19
C LEU A 107 -8.23 7.25 22.86
N MET A 108 -7.42 7.09 21.81
CA MET A 108 -7.70 7.60 20.47
C MET A 108 -8.99 7.00 19.90
N TYR A 109 -9.22 5.70 20.12
CA TYR A 109 -10.46 5.07 19.67
C TYR A 109 -11.70 5.63 20.37
N ALA A 110 -11.62 5.86 21.69
CA ALA A 110 -12.70 6.50 22.43
C ALA A 110 -12.92 7.96 21.96
N MET A 111 -11.83 8.71 21.76
CA MET A 111 -11.81 10.09 21.28
C MET A 111 -12.51 10.25 19.94
N VAL A 112 -12.21 9.39 18.97
CA VAL A 112 -12.76 9.45 17.60
C VAL A 112 -14.24 9.10 17.57
N CYS A 113 -14.71 8.22 18.46
CA CYS A 113 -16.07 7.68 18.37
C CYS A 113 -17.09 8.46 19.22
N THR A 114 -16.82 8.65 20.53
CA THR A 114 -17.83 9.19 21.46
C THR A 114 -17.30 10.20 22.47
N ARG A 115 -16.00 10.50 22.45
CA ARG A 115 -15.32 11.31 23.49
C ARG A 115 -14.61 12.53 22.91
N PRO A 116 -15.33 13.50 22.29
CA PRO A 116 -14.73 14.74 21.83
C PRO A 116 -14.01 15.51 22.96
N ASN A 117 -14.52 15.40 24.18
CA ASN A 117 -13.99 16.07 25.37
C ASN A 117 -12.56 15.68 25.75
N ILE A 118 -12.04 14.53 25.34
CA ILE A 118 -10.64 14.15 25.62
C ILE A 118 -9.70 14.47 24.45
N SER A 119 -10.19 15.03 23.34
CA SER A 119 -9.42 15.13 22.09
C SER A 119 -8.14 15.94 22.23
N HIS A 120 -8.21 17.05 22.95
CA HIS A 120 -7.05 17.90 23.22
C HIS A 120 -5.97 17.15 24.02
N ALA A 121 -6.36 16.57 25.16
CA ALA A 121 -5.44 15.81 26.01
C ALA A 121 -4.80 14.62 25.28
N VAL A 122 -5.59 13.88 24.49
CA VAL A 122 -5.11 12.73 23.70
C VAL A 122 -4.14 13.18 22.60
N SER A 123 -4.44 14.30 21.92
CA SER A 123 -3.58 14.89 20.90
C SER A 123 -2.21 15.30 21.45
N MET A 124 -2.14 15.80 22.69
CA MET A 124 -0.87 16.12 23.35
C MET A 124 -0.04 14.86 23.66
N VAL A 125 -0.64 13.85 24.31
CA VAL A 125 0.10 12.63 24.67
C VAL A 125 0.48 11.78 23.45
N SER A 126 -0.26 11.87 22.34
CA SER A 126 0.08 11.13 21.11
C SER A 126 1.39 11.55 20.45
N ARG A 127 1.91 12.76 20.72
CA ARG A 127 3.16 13.27 20.12
C ARG A 127 4.38 12.48 20.56
N TYR A 128 4.31 11.87 21.73
CA TYR A 128 5.43 11.19 22.38
C TYR A 128 5.39 9.66 22.22
N MET A 129 4.63 9.13 21.24
CA MET A 129 4.57 7.69 21.00
C MET A 129 5.92 7.05 20.65
N GLY A 130 6.82 7.80 20.01
CA GLY A 130 8.15 7.32 19.61
C GLY A 130 9.21 7.40 20.71
N ASN A 131 9.03 8.29 21.71
CA ASN A 131 9.95 8.46 22.83
C ASN A 131 9.19 9.11 24.00
N LEU A 132 8.89 8.34 25.05
CA LEU A 132 8.01 8.76 26.14
C LEU A 132 8.75 8.86 27.47
N GLY A 133 8.35 9.80 28.32
CA GLY A 133 8.88 10.00 29.68
C GLY A 133 7.89 9.58 30.77
N LYS A 134 8.35 9.54 32.02
CA LYS A 134 7.50 9.21 33.19
C LYS A 134 6.31 10.16 33.34
N LYS A 135 6.55 11.47 33.17
CA LYS A 135 5.48 12.49 33.19
C LYS A 135 4.45 12.30 32.09
N HIS A 136 4.85 11.86 30.89
CA HIS A 136 3.92 11.56 29.80
C HIS A 136 2.96 10.43 30.20
N TRP A 137 3.49 9.40 30.87
CA TRP A 137 2.67 8.31 31.40
C TRP A 137 1.72 8.76 32.51
N ASP A 138 2.18 9.62 33.42
CA ASP A 138 1.32 10.19 34.47
C ASP A 138 0.16 11.02 33.87
N THR A 139 0.38 11.71 32.75
CA THR A 139 -0.69 12.39 32.02
C THR A 139 -1.69 11.41 31.41
N VAL A 140 -1.25 10.29 30.84
CA VAL A 140 -2.16 9.25 30.34
C VAL A 140 -3.02 8.68 31.47
N LYS A 141 -2.44 8.42 32.65
CA LYS A 141 -3.20 8.02 33.84
C LYS A 141 -4.20 9.09 34.27
N TRP A 142 -3.85 10.37 34.16
CA TRP A 142 -4.78 11.47 34.44
C TRP A 142 -6.00 11.42 33.53
N ILE A 143 -5.81 11.17 32.23
CA ILE A 143 -6.91 10.99 31.27
C ILE A 143 -7.78 9.78 31.67
N PHE A 144 -7.18 8.67 32.10
CA PHE A 144 -7.96 7.52 32.60
C PHE A 144 -8.77 7.85 33.86
N ARG A 145 -8.22 8.62 34.80
CA ARG A 145 -8.97 9.10 35.98
C ARG A 145 -10.15 9.98 35.58
N TYR A 146 -10.00 10.80 34.54
CA TYR A 146 -11.11 11.57 33.99
C TYR A 146 -12.18 10.66 33.40
N LEU A 147 -11.78 9.64 32.62
CA LEU A 147 -12.69 8.65 32.06
C LEU A 147 -13.43 7.85 33.13
N ALA A 148 -12.76 7.48 34.24
CA ALA A 148 -13.38 6.79 35.37
C ALA A 148 -14.54 7.60 35.99
N GLY A 149 -14.38 8.93 36.07
CA GLY A 149 -15.44 9.83 36.54
C GLY A 149 -16.55 10.12 35.52
N SER A 150 -16.41 9.67 34.28
CA SER A 150 -17.28 10.06 33.16
C SER A 150 -17.61 8.89 32.24
N THR A 151 -17.60 7.65 32.73
CA THR A 151 -17.86 6.43 31.93
C THR A 151 -19.21 6.45 31.21
N ASN A 152 -20.22 7.07 31.83
CA ASN A 152 -21.58 7.18 31.28
C ASN A 152 -21.73 8.26 30.19
N PHE A 153 -20.69 9.05 29.89
CA PHE A 153 -20.79 10.10 28.89
C PHE A 153 -20.94 9.49 27.49
N GLY A 154 -21.61 10.24 26.62
CA GLY A 154 -21.86 9.88 25.23
C GLY A 154 -22.33 11.11 24.46
N ILE A 155 -22.60 10.89 23.18
CA ILE A 155 -23.07 11.94 22.27
C ILE A 155 -24.59 11.83 22.20
N MET A 156 -25.28 12.90 22.57
CA MET A 156 -26.75 12.97 22.53
C MET A 156 -27.21 13.96 21.46
N PHE A 157 -28.17 13.51 20.68
CA PHE A 157 -28.88 14.28 19.66
C PHE A 157 -30.32 14.44 20.12
N ASP A 158 -30.76 15.69 20.21
CA ASP A 158 -32.08 16.07 20.68
C ASP A 158 -32.82 16.80 19.56
N ARG A 159 -33.86 16.16 19.01
CA ARG A 159 -34.67 16.72 17.93
C ARG A 159 -35.34 18.04 18.34
N ASP A 160 -35.75 18.16 19.60
CA ASP A 160 -36.57 19.26 20.08
C ASP A 160 -35.71 20.33 20.79
N GLY A 161 -34.46 19.99 21.17
CA GLY A 161 -33.53 20.88 21.88
C GLY A 161 -32.66 21.79 20.99
N ALA A 162 -32.46 21.47 19.71
CA ALA A 162 -31.62 22.28 18.80
C ALA A 162 -32.14 22.24 17.35
N LYS A 163 -31.87 23.33 16.61
CA LYS A 163 -32.24 23.42 15.18
C LYS A 163 -31.46 22.37 14.37
N GLY A 164 -32.08 21.81 13.34
CA GLY A 164 -31.46 20.87 12.38
C GLY A 164 -30.46 21.55 11.43
N GLU A 165 -29.69 22.51 11.94
CA GLU A 165 -28.65 23.25 11.24
C GLU A 165 -27.30 22.89 11.85
N VAL A 166 -26.25 22.88 11.02
CA VAL A 166 -24.87 22.64 11.48
C VAL A 166 -24.30 23.94 12.07
N SER A 167 -23.75 23.85 13.28
CA SER A 167 -23.02 24.95 13.91
C SER A 167 -21.65 24.48 14.39
N GLY A 168 -20.62 25.28 14.14
CA GLY A 168 -19.24 25.02 14.53
C GLY A 168 -18.75 25.97 15.61
N PHE A 169 -17.83 25.48 16.44
CA PHE A 169 -17.04 26.25 17.39
C PHE A 169 -15.58 25.98 17.08
N VAL A 170 -14.75 27.01 17.05
CA VAL A 170 -13.32 26.93 16.78
C VAL A 170 -12.54 27.77 17.77
N ASP A 171 -11.37 27.27 18.13
CA ASP A 171 -10.46 27.87 19.10
C ASP A 171 -9.01 27.49 18.74
N SER A 172 -8.04 28.30 19.18
CA SER A 172 -6.63 28.04 18.98
C SER A 172 -5.77 28.41 20.20
N ASN A 173 -5.01 27.45 20.71
CA ASN A 173 -3.99 27.75 21.72
C ASN A 173 -2.67 28.14 21.06
N TYR A 174 -2.32 29.42 21.12
CA TYR A 174 -1.08 29.97 20.57
C TYR A 174 0.16 29.35 21.23
N ALA A 175 1.09 28.86 20.40
CA ALA A 175 2.39 28.30 20.83
C ALA A 175 2.30 27.26 21.95
N GLU A 176 1.24 26.45 21.97
CA GLU A 176 0.99 25.45 23.01
C GLU A 176 2.03 24.32 23.03
N ASP A 177 2.61 23.97 21.87
CA ASP A 177 3.67 22.96 21.81
C ASP A 177 5.02 23.54 22.21
N LEU A 178 5.52 23.14 23.38
CA LEU A 178 6.78 23.63 23.92
C LEU A 178 8.02 23.21 23.10
N ASP A 179 7.90 22.16 22.27
CA ASP A 179 9.02 21.64 21.50
C ASP A 179 9.18 22.38 20.15
N SER A 180 8.09 22.64 19.43
CA SER A 180 8.10 23.28 18.11
C SER A 180 7.59 24.73 18.10
N MET A 181 7.08 25.22 19.25
CA MET A 181 6.38 26.51 19.39
C MET A 181 5.13 26.63 18.49
N ARG A 182 4.65 25.52 17.92
CA ARG A 182 3.47 25.51 17.05
C ARG A 182 2.19 25.59 17.88
N SER A 183 1.22 26.32 17.37
CA SER A 183 -0.08 26.47 18.01
C SER A 183 -0.96 25.23 17.79
N MET A 184 -2.02 25.09 18.57
CA MET A 184 -2.98 23.99 18.48
C MET A 184 -4.32 24.50 17.95
N THR A 185 -4.84 23.86 16.90
CA THR A 185 -6.17 24.12 16.38
C THR A 185 -7.16 23.14 16.98
N GLY A 186 -8.25 23.66 17.56
CA GLY A 186 -9.40 22.89 18.03
C GLY A 186 -10.69 23.35 17.36
N TYR A 187 -11.52 22.42 16.90
CA TYR A 187 -12.90 22.74 16.50
C TYR A 187 -13.86 21.60 16.75
N VAL A 188 -15.14 21.94 16.89
CA VAL A 188 -16.26 20.99 17.02
C VAL A 188 -17.48 21.51 16.25
N PHE A 189 -18.09 20.63 15.47
CA PHE A 189 -19.36 20.86 14.80
C PHE A 189 -20.45 20.05 15.44
N THR A 190 -21.60 20.69 15.66
CA THR A 190 -22.79 20.08 16.27
C THR A 190 -23.96 20.08 15.29
N PHE A 191 -24.85 19.10 15.47
CA PHE A 191 -26.09 18.95 14.72
C PHE A 191 -27.14 18.35 15.68
N TYR A 192 -28.34 18.93 15.76
CA TYR A 192 -29.33 18.60 16.81
C TYR A 192 -28.71 18.55 18.22
N GLY A 193 -27.80 19.49 18.53
CA GLY A 193 -27.15 19.64 19.83
C GLY A 193 -26.02 18.64 20.11
N GLY A 194 -25.90 17.57 19.33
CA GLY A 194 -24.84 16.57 19.48
C GLY A 194 -23.63 16.88 18.59
N PRO A 195 -22.39 16.72 19.07
CA PRO A 195 -21.20 16.81 18.22
C PRO A 195 -21.21 15.72 17.14
N ILE A 196 -20.97 16.12 15.89
CA ILE A 196 -20.88 15.24 14.72
C ILE A 196 -19.49 15.17 14.13
N PHE A 197 -18.66 16.19 14.38
CA PHE A 197 -17.30 16.27 13.88
C PHE A 197 -16.47 17.11 14.83
N TRP A 198 -15.23 16.71 15.10
CA TRP A 198 -14.33 17.45 15.97
C TRP A 198 -12.89 17.08 15.66
N LYS A 199 -11.98 18.01 15.97
CA LYS A 199 -10.54 17.81 15.81
C LYS A 199 -9.78 18.65 16.82
N SER A 200 -8.64 18.13 17.27
CA SER A 200 -7.64 18.88 18.03
C SER A 200 -6.27 18.48 17.52
N VAL A 201 -5.58 19.38 16.81
CA VAL A 201 -4.35 19.05 16.08
C VAL A 201 -3.34 20.18 16.13
N LEU A 202 -2.06 19.82 16.07
CA LEU A 202 -0.97 20.77 15.96
C LEU A 202 -1.03 21.48 14.60
N GLN A 203 -1.03 22.80 14.61
CA GLN A 203 -1.07 23.60 13.38
C GLN A 203 0.10 23.31 12.49
N SER A 204 -0.11 23.37 11.17
CA SER A 204 0.84 23.48 10.05
C SER A 204 2.25 24.03 10.29
N THR A 205 2.25 25.12 11.05
CA THR A 205 3.34 26.08 11.18
C THR A 205 3.31 26.71 12.56
N THR A 206 4.42 27.38 12.86
CA THR A 206 4.48 28.32 13.97
C THR A 206 3.77 29.60 13.53
N ALA A 207 2.64 29.90 14.15
CA ALA A 207 2.00 31.20 13.99
C ALA A 207 2.88 32.27 14.69
N LEU A 208 2.90 33.48 14.14
CA LEU A 208 3.67 34.62 14.66
C LEU A 208 2.86 35.45 15.67
N SER A 209 1.55 35.21 15.76
CA SER A 209 0.67 35.88 16.72
C SER A 209 -0.54 35.01 17.09
N THR A 210 -1.19 35.34 18.21
CA THR A 210 -2.47 34.73 18.59
C THR A 210 -3.52 34.93 17.51
N THR A 211 -3.61 36.12 16.91
CA THR A 211 -4.56 36.40 15.81
C THR A 211 -4.32 35.50 14.61
N GLU A 212 -3.06 35.24 14.24
CA GLU A 212 -2.73 34.33 13.14
C GLU A 212 -3.09 32.88 13.47
N ALA A 213 -2.78 32.42 14.68
CA ALA A 213 -3.14 31.08 15.12
C ALA A 213 -4.68 30.87 15.10
N GLU A 214 -5.43 31.84 15.61
CA GLU A 214 -6.90 31.84 15.58
C GLU A 214 -7.43 31.87 14.15
N TYR A 215 -6.86 32.70 13.29
CA TYR A 215 -7.26 32.80 11.89
C TYR A 215 -6.97 31.50 11.11
N MET A 216 -5.84 30.84 11.38
CA MET A 216 -5.52 29.53 10.84
C MET A 216 -6.51 28.47 11.30
N ALA A 217 -6.86 28.44 12.59
CA ALA A 217 -7.86 27.53 13.14
C ALA A 217 -9.24 27.78 12.50
N LEU A 218 -9.66 29.04 12.41
CA LEU A 218 -10.90 29.45 11.77
C LEU A 218 -10.95 29.01 10.30
N THR A 219 -9.84 29.13 9.58
CA THR A 219 -9.72 28.71 8.18
C THR A 219 -9.88 27.20 8.03
N GLU A 220 -9.19 26.41 8.87
CA GLU A 220 -9.32 24.95 8.87
C GLU A 220 -10.75 24.51 9.21
N ALA A 221 -11.36 25.11 10.24
CA ALA A 221 -12.75 24.82 10.58
C ALA A 221 -13.72 25.23 9.46
N ALA A 222 -13.48 26.36 8.77
CA ALA A 222 -14.33 26.80 7.66
C ALA A 222 -14.33 25.82 6.47
N LYS A 223 -13.20 25.16 6.18
CA LYS A 223 -13.12 24.10 5.16
C LYS A 223 -14.04 22.93 5.51
N GLU A 224 -13.93 22.44 6.74
CA GLU A 224 -14.73 21.31 7.24
C GLU A 224 -16.22 21.66 7.30
N ALA A 225 -16.54 22.90 7.68
CA ALA A 225 -17.88 23.43 7.64
C ALA A 225 -18.51 23.30 6.24
N LEU A 226 -17.81 23.75 5.19
CA LEU A 226 -18.32 23.68 3.82
C LEU A 226 -18.62 22.24 3.40
N TRP A 227 -17.74 21.30 3.73
CA TRP A 227 -17.95 19.87 3.46
C TRP A 227 -19.16 19.32 4.24
N LEU A 228 -19.26 19.61 5.54
CA LEU A 228 -20.38 19.18 6.39
C LEU A 228 -21.72 19.70 5.90
N LYS A 229 -21.76 20.94 5.39
CA LYS A 229 -22.95 21.52 4.77
C LYS A 229 -23.44 20.63 3.61
N GLY A 230 -22.54 20.31 2.68
CA GLY A 230 -22.85 19.45 1.52
C GLY A 230 -23.36 18.08 1.95
N LEU A 231 -22.66 17.44 2.89
CA LEU A 231 -23.07 16.12 3.41
C LEU A 231 -24.47 16.15 4.04
N VAL A 232 -24.78 17.16 4.85
CA VAL A 232 -26.08 17.27 5.52
C VAL A 232 -27.21 17.61 4.54
N GLU A 233 -26.91 18.40 3.50
CA GLU A 233 -27.84 18.67 2.40
C GLU A 233 -28.14 17.41 1.58
N GLU A 234 -27.14 16.56 1.29
CA GLU A 234 -27.34 15.27 0.63
C GLU A 234 -28.20 14.30 1.46
N LEU A 235 -28.05 14.32 2.79
CA LEU A 235 -28.95 13.61 3.71
C LEU A 235 -30.38 14.18 3.70
N GLY A 236 -30.58 15.33 3.05
CA GLY A 236 -31.86 15.98 2.79
C GLY A 236 -32.30 16.98 3.85
N PHE A 237 -31.36 17.51 4.64
CA PHE A 237 -31.60 18.59 5.58
C PHE A 237 -31.08 19.91 4.98
N LYS A 238 -32.00 20.79 4.57
CA LYS A 238 -31.63 22.09 4.00
C LYS A 238 -30.86 22.93 5.01
N GLN A 239 -29.71 23.49 4.61
CA GLN A 239 -28.90 24.38 5.44
C GLN A 239 -29.00 25.81 4.91
N ARG A 240 -29.56 26.74 5.70
CA ARG A 240 -29.69 28.16 5.29
C ARG A 240 -28.34 28.90 5.26
N GLY A 241 -27.38 28.40 6.03
CA GLY A 241 -26.02 28.90 6.16
C GLY A 241 -25.27 28.03 7.16
N LEU A 242 -23.99 28.31 7.40
CA LEU A 242 -23.22 27.60 8.41
C LEU A 242 -22.62 28.61 9.38
N LEU A 243 -23.01 28.49 10.64
CA LEU A 243 -22.54 29.37 11.69
C LEU A 243 -21.28 28.78 12.30
N LEU A 244 -20.13 29.42 12.08
CA LEU A 244 -18.88 29.10 12.73
C LEU A 244 -18.57 30.19 13.76
N GLN A 245 -18.48 29.80 15.03
CA GLN A 245 -18.24 30.69 16.16
C GLN A 245 -16.76 30.63 16.56
N CYS A 246 -16.15 31.81 16.68
CA CYS A 246 -14.80 32.03 17.16
C CYS A 246 -14.87 33.21 18.16
N ASP A 247 -14.13 33.14 19.25
CA ASP A 247 -14.11 34.17 20.30
C ASP A 247 -13.05 35.26 20.03
N SER A 248 -12.13 35.04 19.09
CA SER A 248 -11.15 36.03 18.66
C SER A 248 -11.75 37.09 17.72
N GLN A 249 -12.07 38.26 18.29
CA GLN A 249 -12.59 39.41 17.54
C GLN A 249 -11.66 39.84 16.40
N ASN A 250 -10.34 39.81 16.63
CA ASN A 250 -9.34 40.16 15.61
C ASN A 250 -9.37 39.20 14.41
N ALA A 251 -9.52 37.89 14.66
CA ALA A 251 -9.61 36.91 13.59
C ALA A 251 -10.94 37.03 12.84
N LEU A 252 -12.04 37.32 13.54
CA LEU A 252 -13.36 37.57 12.93
C LEU A 252 -13.36 38.81 12.04
N ASP A 253 -12.75 39.91 12.48
CA ASP A 253 -12.67 41.15 11.72
C ASP A 253 -11.86 40.95 10.43
N LEU A 254 -10.75 40.20 10.51
CA LEU A 254 -9.96 39.83 9.34
C LEU A 254 -10.72 38.91 8.37
N ALA A 255 -11.48 37.94 8.89
CA ALA A 255 -12.29 37.04 8.07
C ALA A 255 -13.40 37.79 7.30
N LYS A 256 -13.96 38.87 7.88
CA LYS A 256 -15.03 39.67 7.27
C LYS A 256 -14.52 40.73 6.29
N ASN A 257 -13.31 41.25 6.48
CA ASN A 257 -12.77 42.34 5.67
C ASN A 257 -11.31 42.06 5.28
N GLN A 258 -11.11 41.49 4.09
CA GLN A 258 -9.82 41.06 3.56
C GLN A 258 -8.92 42.22 3.08
N VAL A 259 -9.29 43.48 3.31
CA VAL A 259 -8.51 44.63 2.85
C VAL A 259 -7.25 44.77 3.72
N PHE A 260 -6.10 44.59 3.08
CA PHE A 260 -4.78 44.83 3.68
C PHE A 260 -4.68 46.28 4.20
N HIS A 261 -4.38 46.45 5.48
CA HIS A 261 -4.13 47.76 6.11
C HIS A 261 -2.72 47.76 6.70
N ALA A 262 -2.02 48.90 6.70
CA ALA A 262 -0.68 49.01 7.27
C ALA A 262 -0.59 48.68 8.79
N ARG A 263 -1.74 48.45 9.45
CA ARG A 263 -1.88 48.02 10.86
C ARG A 263 -2.20 46.52 11.00
N THR A 264 -2.61 45.81 9.94
CA THR A 264 -2.78 44.34 9.89
C THR A 264 -1.47 43.61 9.56
N LYS A 265 -0.36 44.09 10.13
CA LYS A 265 1.03 43.58 9.94
C LYS A 265 1.28 42.13 10.37
N HIS A 266 0.24 41.36 10.71
CA HIS A 266 0.38 40.11 11.46
C HIS A 266 -0.09 38.85 10.72
N ILE A 267 -0.71 38.96 9.54
CA ILE A 267 -1.13 37.79 8.75
C ILE A 267 -0.71 38.05 7.31
N ASP A 268 0.51 37.65 7.01
CA ASP A 268 0.95 37.52 5.64
C ASP A 268 0.43 36.16 5.16
N VAL A 269 -0.41 36.10 4.12
CA VAL A 269 -0.90 34.81 3.61
C VAL A 269 0.29 34.12 2.95
N GLN A 270 1.01 33.36 3.76
CA GLN A 270 2.19 32.59 3.36
C GLN A 270 1.78 31.24 2.79
N ARG A 271 0.62 30.71 3.19
CA ARG A 271 0.17 29.38 2.76
C ARG A 271 -1.27 29.40 2.26
N PHE A 272 -1.47 28.96 1.02
CA PHE A 272 -2.79 28.66 0.46
C PHE A 272 -2.90 27.16 0.25
N CYS A 273 -3.80 26.51 0.99
CA CYS A 273 -4.02 25.08 0.94
C CYS A 273 -5.50 24.82 0.75
N ASN A 274 -5.87 24.24 -0.38
CA ASN A 274 -7.23 23.97 -0.76
C ASN A 274 -7.33 22.57 -1.37
N ILE A 275 -7.42 21.56 -0.50
CA ILE A 275 -7.34 20.14 -0.88
C ILE A 275 -8.69 19.48 -0.69
N ASN A 276 -9.09 18.64 -1.65
CA ASN A 276 -10.28 17.78 -1.53
C ASN A 276 -11.59 18.56 -1.32
N ASN A 277 -11.72 19.70 -2.01
CA ASN A 277 -12.89 20.59 -1.90
C ASN A 277 -13.78 20.58 -3.15
N SER A 278 -13.54 19.68 -4.10
CA SER A 278 -14.27 19.60 -5.39
C SER A 278 -14.30 20.93 -6.15
N LEU A 279 -13.29 21.79 -5.96
CA LEU A 279 -13.21 23.08 -6.63
C LEU A 279 -12.99 22.89 -8.12
N TYR A 280 -13.64 23.71 -8.94
CA TYR A 280 -13.62 23.59 -10.39
C TYR A 280 -13.34 24.95 -11.05
N GLY A 281 -13.01 24.93 -12.34
CA GLY A 281 -12.61 26.11 -13.11
C GLY A 281 -11.11 26.16 -13.35
N THR A 282 -10.60 27.30 -13.81
CA THR A 282 -9.18 27.49 -14.12
C THR A 282 -8.41 28.08 -12.95
N ILE A 283 -7.11 27.81 -12.88
CA ILE A 283 -6.22 28.55 -11.95
C ILE A 283 -6.16 29.99 -12.44
N PRO A 284 -6.59 30.99 -11.65
CA PRO A 284 -6.66 32.36 -12.12
C PRO A 284 -5.26 32.98 -12.15
N SER A 285 -4.94 33.77 -13.18
CA SER A 285 -3.62 34.39 -13.36
C SER A 285 -3.24 35.36 -12.24
N ASN A 286 -4.24 35.92 -11.54
CA ASN A 286 -4.02 36.76 -10.35
C ASN A 286 -3.44 36.00 -9.15
N VAL A 287 -3.30 34.67 -9.19
CA VAL A 287 -2.55 33.92 -8.17
C VAL A 287 -1.13 34.49 -8.00
N GLY A 288 -0.53 35.01 -9.09
CA GLY A 288 0.78 35.63 -9.10
C GLY A 288 0.89 36.96 -8.34
N THR A 289 -0.22 37.60 -7.94
CA THR A 289 -0.18 38.88 -7.22
C THR A 289 0.07 38.74 -5.72
N SER A 290 0.02 37.52 -5.17
CA SER A 290 0.22 37.25 -3.75
C SER A 290 1.70 36.99 -3.42
N SER A 291 2.55 38.03 -3.49
CA SER A 291 4.01 37.92 -3.35
C SER A 291 4.51 37.35 -2.00
N SER A 292 3.65 37.27 -1.00
CA SER A 292 3.89 36.67 0.32
C SER A 292 3.82 35.15 0.35
N LEU A 293 3.18 34.55 -0.66
CA LEU A 293 2.84 33.14 -0.65
C LEU A 293 4.11 32.30 -0.86
N ASN A 294 4.32 31.30 0.00
CA ASN A 294 5.46 30.38 0.01
C ASN A 294 5.05 28.90 -0.10
N TYR A 295 3.76 28.61 0.05
CA TYR A 295 3.19 27.27 0.00
C TYR A 295 1.85 27.33 -0.74
N LEU A 296 1.75 26.61 -1.85
CA LEU A 296 0.52 26.49 -2.62
C LEU A 296 0.16 25.01 -2.81
N ASP A 297 -0.99 24.62 -2.29
CA ASP A 297 -1.56 23.29 -2.50
C ASP A 297 -3.00 23.38 -3.03
N LEU A 298 -3.19 22.93 -4.27
CA LEU A 298 -4.46 22.89 -5.00
C LEU A 298 -4.93 21.45 -5.24
N SER A 299 -4.35 20.47 -4.55
CA SER A 299 -4.47 19.07 -4.92
C SER A 299 -5.85 18.46 -4.65
N VAL A 300 -6.20 17.38 -5.35
CA VAL A 300 -7.47 16.65 -5.20
C VAL A 300 -8.67 17.57 -5.40
N ASN A 301 -8.76 18.18 -6.58
CA ASN A 301 -9.89 19.02 -6.97
C ASN A 301 -10.31 18.71 -8.41
N ARG A 302 -11.04 19.62 -9.04
CA ARG A 302 -11.49 19.56 -10.44
C ARG A 302 -11.00 20.78 -11.22
N PHE A 303 -9.84 21.33 -10.86
CA PHE A 303 -9.23 22.43 -11.61
C PHE A 303 -8.90 21.96 -13.02
N SER A 304 -9.09 22.84 -14.00
CA SER A 304 -8.96 22.57 -15.43
C SER A 304 -8.27 23.74 -16.14
N GLY A 305 -8.00 23.64 -17.44
CA GLY A 305 -7.26 24.66 -18.17
C GLY A 305 -5.76 24.62 -17.89
N GLU A 306 -5.03 25.64 -18.34
CA GLU A 306 -3.56 25.65 -18.32
C GLU A 306 -2.98 26.23 -17.03
N ILE A 307 -1.70 25.94 -16.77
CA ILE A 307 -0.94 26.58 -15.68
C ILE A 307 -0.61 28.02 -16.10
N PRO A 308 -1.07 29.06 -15.39
CA PRO A 308 -0.78 30.44 -15.75
C PRO A 308 0.71 30.78 -15.55
N SER A 309 1.30 31.44 -16.55
CA SER A 309 2.72 31.87 -16.52
C SER A 309 3.05 32.81 -15.34
N GLU A 310 2.04 33.55 -14.86
CA GLU A 310 2.09 34.46 -13.73
C GLU A 310 2.40 33.76 -12.40
N ILE A 311 2.27 32.43 -12.32
CA ILE A 311 2.71 31.66 -11.15
C ILE A 311 4.20 31.88 -10.85
N SER A 312 4.98 32.23 -11.88
CA SER A 312 6.40 32.54 -11.77
C SER A 312 6.73 33.83 -11.01
N LEU A 313 5.72 34.67 -10.73
CA LEU A 313 5.86 35.86 -9.89
C LEU A 313 6.01 35.52 -8.39
N LEU A 314 5.67 34.28 -8.00
CA LEU A 314 5.67 33.81 -6.63
C LEU A 314 7.05 33.27 -6.21
N MET A 315 8.07 34.14 -6.28
CA MET A 315 9.49 33.77 -6.15
C MET A 315 9.88 33.15 -4.78
N ASN A 316 9.00 33.27 -3.78
CA ASN A 316 9.18 32.72 -2.44
C ASN A 316 8.58 31.32 -2.26
N PHE A 317 8.03 30.70 -3.32
CA PHE A 317 7.50 29.35 -3.25
C PHE A 317 8.56 28.34 -2.84
N THR A 318 8.24 27.59 -1.79
CA THR A 318 8.98 26.42 -1.31
C THR A 318 8.24 25.13 -1.63
N PHE A 319 6.92 25.18 -1.73
CA PHE A 319 6.08 24.03 -2.03
C PHE A 319 5.00 24.43 -3.01
N PHE A 320 4.88 23.68 -4.11
CA PHE A 320 3.80 23.84 -5.06
C PHE A 320 3.26 22.46 -5.47
N SER A 321 2.01 22.21 -5.11
CA SER A 321 1.29 20.99 -5.46
C SER A 321 -0.07 21.29 -6.09
N MET A 322 -0.39 20.53 -7.12
CA MET A 322 -1.69 20.55 -7.80
C MET A 322 -2.12 19.15 -8.24
N TYR A 323 -1.71 18.12 -7.50
CA TYR A 323 -1.94 16.74 -7.91
C TYR A 323 -3.43 16.37 -7.96
N ASP A 324 -3.80 15.39 -8.79
CA ASP A 324 -5.19 14.90 -8.92
C ASP A 324 -6.18 16.03 -9.26
N ASN A 325 -6.03 16.54 -10.48
CA ASN A 325 -6.89 17.56 -11.09
C ASN A 325 -7.07 17.25 -12.59
N GLN A 326 -7.71 18.15 -13.34
CA GLN A 326 -7.93 18.06 -14.79
C GLN A 326 -7.12 19.12 -15.56
N ILE A 327 -5.97 19.55 -15.00
CA ILE A 327 -5.15 20.63 -15.57
C ILE A 327 -4.49 20.14 -16.84
N ASN A 328 -4.53 20.94 -17.90
CA ASN A 328 -4.06 20.60 -19.23
C ASN A 328 -3.04 21.63 -19.76
N GLY A 329 -2.67 21.52 -21.04
CA GLY A 329 -1.63 22.36 -21.65
C GLY A 329 -0.23 21.97 -21.18
N SER A 330 0.78 22.77 -21.53
CA SER A 330 2.18 22.49 -21.21
C SER A 330 2.63 23.08 -19.88
N ILE A 331 3.67 22.49 -19.27
CA ILE A 331 4.37 23.10 -18.15
C ILE A 331 5.08 24.38 -18.65
N PRO A 332 4.74 25.58 -18.14
CA PRO A 332 5.30 26.83 -18.65
C PRO A 332 6.79 26.94 -18.31
N HIS A 333 7.59 27.44 -19.26
CA HIS A 333 9.04 27.60 -19.06
C HIS A 333 9.39 28.56 -17.91
N GLU A 334 8.49 29.47 -17.55
CA GLU A 334 8.64 30.39 -16.43
C GLU A 334 8.68 29.70 -15.07
N ILE A 335 8.29 28.41 -14.97
CA ILE A 335 8.40 27.63 -13.73
C ILE A 335 9.83 27.67 -13.16
N GLY A 336 10.85 27.73 -14.04
CA GLY A 336 12.26 27.83 -13.66
C GLY A 336 12.65 29.12 -12.93
N LYS A 337 11.76 30.11 -12.80
CA LYS A 337 11.97 31.31 -11.97
C LYS A 337 11.75 31.05 -10.47
N LEU A 338 11.08 29.97 -10.10
CA LEU A 338 10.73 29.61 -8.71
C LEU A 338 11.93 29.00 -7.95
N ARG A 339 13.06 29.71 -7.88
CA ARG A 339 14.34 29.18 -7.35
C ARG A 339 14.32 28.75 -5.87
N SER A 340 13.29 29.14 -5.13
CA SER A 340 13.09 28.75 -3.74
C SER A 340 12.40 27.39 -3.57
N LEU A 341 11.92 26.80 -4.68
CA LEU A 341 11.06 25.63 -4.66
C LEU A 341 11.83 24.39 -4.21
N VAL A 342 11.27 23.71 -3.21
CA VAL A 342 11.78 22.47 -2.62
C VAL A 342 10.97 21.28 -3.13
N GLU A 343 9.66 21.44 -3.30
CA GLU A 343 8.79 20.38 -3.80
C GLU A 343 7.87 20.88 -4.92
N LEU A 344 7.87 20.14 -6.03
CA LEU A 344 6.99 20.35 -7.16
C LEU A 344 6.23 19.07 -7.49
N SER A 345 4.92 19.11 -7.29
CA SER A 345 4.02 17.97 -7.49
C SER A 345 2.88 18.33 -8.43
N MET A 346 2.87 17.73 -9.62
CA MET A 346 1.84 17.92 -10.65
C MET A 346 1.29 16.59 -11.20
N LEU A 347 1.49 15.51 -10.45
CA LEU A 347 1.05 14.16 -10.81
C LEU A 347 -0.48 14.04 -10.96
N ILE A 348 -0.93 13.07 -11.76
CA ILE A 348 -2.35 12.78 -12.03
C ILE A 348 -3.06 14.04 -12.55
N ASN A 349 -2.69 14.45 -13.77
CA ASN A 349 -3.31 15.56 -14.51
C ASN A 349 -3.31 15.22 -16.02
N ASN A 350 -3.69 16.19 -16.85
CA ASN A 350 -3.70 16.10 -18.32
C ASN A 350 -2.60 16.98 -18.95
N LEU A 351 -1.46 17.16 -18.27
CA LEU A 351 -0.37 17.99 -18.79
C LEU A 351 0.26 17.37 -20.04
N THR A 352 0.55 18.21 -21.03
CA THR A 352 1.07 17.84 -22.36
C THR A 352 2.38 18.55 -22.66
N GLY A 353 2.98 18.30 -23.82
CA GLY A 353 4.22 18.96 -24.25
C GLY A 353 5.46 18.54 -23.47
N PRO A 354 6.62 19.17 -23.72
CA PRO A 354 7.88 18.76 -23.12
C PRO A 354 8.06 19.25 -21.69
N ILE A 355 8.88 18.52 -20.92
CA ILE A 355 9.43 19.04 -19.66
C ILE A 355 10.39 20.19 -20.03
N PRO A 356 10.15 21.43 -19.57
CA PRO A 356 10.96 22.57 -19.96
C PRO A 356 12.36 22.49 -19.36
N ALA A 357 13.39 22.79 -20.16
CA ALA A 357 14.79 22.81 -19.72
C ALA A 357 15.04 23.76 -18.52
N SER A 358 14.22 24.80 -18.39
CA SER A 358 14.28 25.74 -17.27
C SER A 358 14.01 25.09 -15.91
N ILE A 359 13.47 23.86 -15.85
CA ILE A 359 13.32 23.10 -14.61
C ILE A 359 14.66 22.94 -13.88
N GLY A 360 15.78 22.85 -14.61
CA GLY A 360 17.12 22.75 -14.01
C GLY A 360 17.56 23.95 -13.19
N ASN A 361 16.85 25.09 -13.28
CA ASN A 361 17.13 26.28 -12.47
C ASN A 361 16.62 26.17 -11.02
N LEU A 362 15.82 25.14 -10.70
CA LEU A 362 15.22 24.92 -9.38
C LEU A 362 16.22 24.25 -8.43
N SER A 363 17.33 24.92 -8.13
CA SER A 363 18.49 24.32 -7.44
C SER A 363 18.21 23.78 -6.03
N LYS A 364 17.11 24.19 -5.38
CA LYS A 364 16.69 23.69 -4.05
C LYS A 364 15.71 22.51 -4.13
N LEU A 365 15.29 22.11 -5.32
CA LEU A 365 14.25 21.09 -5.51
C LEU A 365 14.74 19.73 -5.01
N THR A 366 13.99 19.13 -4.09
CA THR A 366 14.23 17.80 -3.53
C THR A 366 13.27 16.76 -4.10
N ILE A 367 12.05 17.16 -4.47
CA ILE A 367 11.03 16.28 -5.03
C ILE A 367 10.49 16.90 -6.32
N LEU A 368 10.61 16.15 -7.42
CA LEU A 368 9.95 16.43 -8.69
C LEU A 368 9.05 15.23 -9.05
N SER A 369 7.73 15.45 -8.99
CA SER A 369 6.74 14.41 -9.30
C SER A 369 5.77 14.87 -10.37
N LEU A 370 5.87 14.26 -11.55
CA LEU A 370 5.06 14.55 -12.74
C LEU A 370 4.35 13.30 -13.27
N TYR A 371 4.26 12.23 -12.47
CA TYR A 371 3.74 10.94 -12.93
C TYR A 371 2.25 11.00 -13.33
N GLN A 372 1.85 10.13 -14.26
CA GLN A 372 0.48 10.03 -14.78
C GLN A 372 -0.01 11.36 -15.40
N ASN A 373 0.66 11.74 -16.49
CA ASN A 373 0.32 12.87 -17.36
C ASN A 373 0.48 12.43 -18.84
N GLN A 374 0.44 13.37 -19.79
CA GLN A 374 0.69 13.19 -21.22
C GLN A 374 1.94 13.97 -21.68
N LEU A 375 2.95 14.07 -20.80
CA LEU A 375 4.19 14.79 -21.12
C LEU A 375 4.96 14.05 -22.20
N SER A 376 5.50 14.79 -23.16
CA SER A 376 6.11 14.25 -24.38
C SER A 376 7.53 14.80 -24.61
N GLY A 377 8.19 14.39 -25.69
CA GLY A 377 9.57 14.80 -25.96
C GLY A 377 10.59 14.18 -25.00
N SER A 378 11.83 14.67 -25.03
CA SER A 378 12.93 14.09 -24.23
C SER A 378 13.01 14.66 -22.81
N ILE A 379 13.51 13.85 -21.87
CA ILE A 379 13.92 14.35 -20.56
C ILE A 379 15.11 15.32 -20.76
N PRO A 380 15.00 16.61 -20.35
CA PRO A 380 16.05 17.60 -20.61
C PRO A 380 17.32 17.30 -19.82
N GLN A 381 18.48 17.63 -20.39
CA GLN A 381 19.79 17.44 -19.74
C GLN A 381 19.93 18.30 -18.47
N GLU A 382 19.20 19.40 -18.41
CA GLU A 382 19.17 20.34 -17.29
C GLU A 382 18.59 19.70 -16.02
N VAL A 383 17.86 18.57 -16.09
CA VAL A 383 17.47 17.81 -14.90
C VAL A 383 18.69 17.46 -14.04
N GLY A 384 19.84 17.17 -14.65
CA GLY A 384 21.09 16.90 -13.93
C GLY A 384 21.68 18.08 -13.16
N MET A 385 21.11 19.29 -13.27
CA MET A 385 21.48 20.46 -12.49
C MET A 385 20.80 20.50 -11.10
N LEU A 386 19.78 19.67 -10.87
CA LEU A 386 18.99 19.61 -9.63
C LEU A 386 19.74 18.87 -8.51
N LYS A 387 20.87 19.41 -8.05
CA LYS A 387 21.77 18.75 -7.10
C LYS A 387 21.14 18.36 -5.74
N SER A 388 20.06 19.00 -5.35
CA SER A 388 19.30 18.68 -4.13
C SER A 388 18.25 17.58 -4.32
N LEU A 389 18.05 17.07 -5.55
CA LEU A 389 16.97 16.15 -5.86
C LEU A 389 17.15 14.79 -5.17
N VAL A 390 16.12 14.37 -4.46
CA VAL A 390 16.02 13.10 -3.72
C VAL A 390 15.06 12.14 -4.41
N ARG A 391 14.01 12.66 -5.05
CA ARG A 391 13.01 11.89 -5.79
C ARG A 391 12.74 12.51 -7.15
N LEU A 392 12.89 11.71 -8.21
CA LEU A 392 12.43 12.03 -9.56
C LEU A 392 11.43 10.96 -9.99
N ASP A 393 10.20 11.39 -10.27
CA ASP A 393 9.10 10.50 -10.63
C ASP A 393 8.37 11.02 -11.88
N LEU A 394 8.58 10.31 -13.00
CA LEU A 394 8.04 10.60 -14.33
C LEU A 394 7.22 9.42 -14.89
N LEU A 395 6.81 8.48 -14.04
CA LEU A 395 6.03 7.28 -14.39
C LEU A 395 4.78 7.64 -15.21
N ILE A 396 4.39 6.81 -16.19
CA ILE A 396 3.16 6.97 -17.01
C ILE A 396 3.10 8.35 -17.67
N ASN A 397 3.89 8.52 -18.72
CA ASN A 397 3.90 9.68 -19.62
C ASN A 397 4.25 9.20 -21.05
N ASP A 398 4.32 10.13 -22.00
CA ASP A 398 4.69 9.87 -23.40
C ASP A 398 6.16 10.32 -23.70
N LEU A 399 7.06 10.25 -22.70
CA LEU A 399 8.44 10.74 -22.85
C LEU A 399 9.25 9.84 -23.80
N THR A 400 10.07 10.46 -24.64
CA THR A 400 10.84 9.80 -25.71
C THR A 400 12.34 10.07 -25.59
N GLY A 401 13.14 9.45 -26.47
CA GLY A 401 14.59 9.67 -26.51
C GLY A 401 15.35 8.96 -25.38
N SER A 402 16.62 9.30 -25.20
CA SER A 402 17.48 8.63 -24.21
C SER A 402 17.34 9.21 -22.80
N ILE A 403 17.56 8.38 -21.78
CA ILE A 403 17.83 8.86 -20.41
C ILE A 403 19.11 9.74 -20.47
N PRO A 404 19.05 11.03 -20.07
CA PRO A 404 20.18 11.93 -20.22
C PRO A 404 21.34 11.51 -19.31
N THR A 405 22.57 11.58 -19.83
CA THR A 405 23.78 11.20 -19.08
C THR A 405 23.99 12.06 -17.83
N SER A 406 23.54 13.31 -17.87
CA SER A 406 23.53 14.24 -16.74
C SER A 406 22.71 13.76 -15.54
N ILE A 407 21.84 12.75 -15.67
CA ILE A 407 21.15 12.14 -14.53
C ILE A 407 22.13 11.64 -13.46
N GLY A 408 23.32 11.20 -13.87
CA GLY A 408 24.39 10.74 -12.98
C GLY A 408 24.99 11.83 -12.09
N ASN A 409 24.59 13.09 -12.26
CA ASN A 409 25.01 14.21 -11.42
C ASN A 409 24.14 14.39 -10.17
N LEU A 410 23.06 13.61 -10.00
CA LEU A 410 22.10 13.76 -8.90
C LEU A 410 22.53 12.98 -7.66
N ASP A 411 23.55 13.50 -6.97
CA ASP A 411 24.25 12.79 -5.88
C ASP A 411 23.33 12.38 -4.71
N ASN A 412 22.22 13.11 -4.49
CA ASN A 412 21.25 12.86 -3.41
C ASN A 412 20.07 11.97 -3.82
N LEU A 413 20.00 11.52 -5.08
CA LEU A 413 18.83 10.82 -5.59
C LEU A 413 18.70 9.44 -4.94
N THR A 414 17.49 9.16 -4.43
CA THR A 414 17.15 7.90 -3.77
C THR A 414 16.10 7.11 -4.55
N LEU A 415 15.24 7.79 -5.31
CA LEU A 415 14.21 7.19 -6.15
C LEU A 415 14.27 7.82 -7.54
N LEU A 416 14.45 6.97 -8.55
CA LEU A 416 14.33 7.30 -9.96
C LEU A 416 13.28 6.39 -10.60
N ASP A 417 12.13 6.95 -10.95
CA ASP A 417 11.07 6.25 -11.67
C ASP A 417 10.81 6.93 -13.02
N LEU A 418 11.15 6.21 -14.09
CA LEU A 418 10.93 6.62 -15.49
C LEU A 418 10.10 5.57 -16.24
N SER A 419 9.39 4.71 -15.52
CA SER A 419 8.68 3.57 -16.10
C SER A 419 7.43 3.99 -16.88
N VAL A 420 6.94 3.11 -17.75
CA VAL A 420 5.74 3.34 -18.60
C VAL A 420 5.88 4.64 -19.42
N ASN A 421 6.88 4.66 -20.30
CA ASN A 421 7.18 5.74 -21.23
C ASN A 421 7.69 5.15 -22.56
N HIS A 422 8.15 5.99 -23.49
CA HIS A 422 8.75 5.60 -24.78
C HIS A 422 10.27 5.87 -24.81
N LEU A 423 10.96 5.72 -23.67
CA LEU A 423 12.40 5.99 -23.60
C LEU A 423 13.18 4.93 -24.37
N THR A 424 14.11 5.38 -25.20
CA THR A 424 14.92 4.55 -26.09
C THR A 424 16.39 4.56 -25.65
N SER A 425 17.25 3.92 -26.45
CA SER A 425 18.71 3.91 -26.28
C SER A 425 19.19 3.12 -25.04
N PRO A 426 20.51 2.92 -24.88
CA PRO A 426 21.06 2.23 -23.70
C PRO A 426 21.01 3.06 -22.41
N LEU A 427 21.05 2.36 -21.28
CA LEU A 427 21.24 2.98 -19.97
C LEU A 427 22.58 3.75 -19.96
N PRO A 428 22.60 5.04 -19.54
CA PRO A 428 23.83 5.82 -19.50
C PRO A 428 24.79 5.26 -18.45
N THR A 429 26.08 5.20 -18.76
CA THR A 429 27.10 4.69 -17.82
C THR A 429 27.18 5.53 -16.54
N LEU A 430 26.89 6.83 -16.62
CA LEU A 430 26.87 7.72 -15.46
C LEU A 430 25.76 7.41 -14.45
N ILE A 431 24.79 6.53 -14.77
CA ILE A 431 23.78 6.07 -13.80
C ILE A 431 24.43 5.42 -12.56
N GLY A 432 25.61 4.80 -12.73
CA GLY A 432 26.37 4.19 -11.63
C GLY A 432 26.96 5.19 -10.62
N ASN A 433 26.89 6.50 -10.90
CA ASN A 433 27.35 7.54 -9.97
C ASN A 433 26.31 7.84 -8.87
N LEU A 434 25.07 7.37 -9.01
CA LEU A 434 23.97 7.63 -8.07
C LEU A 434 24.11 6.82 -6.78
N ALA A 435 25.16 7.07 -6.00
CA ALA A 435 25.55 6.26 -4.85
C ALA A 435 24.49 6.15 -3.73
N ASN A 436 23.50 7.06 -3.72
CA ASN A 436 22.37 7.06 -2.78
C ASN A 436 21.10 6.38 -3.31
N LEU A 437 21.10 5.89 -4.55
CA LEU A 437 19.92 5.34 -5.19
C LEU A 437 19.48 4.04 -4.49
N ARG A 438 18.19 3.98 -4.16
CA ARG A 438 17.53 2.84 -3.51
C ARG A 438 16.52 2.17 -4.44
N ILE A 439 15.84 2.96 -5.26
CA ILE A 439 14.78 2.48 -6.16
C ILE A 439 15.09 2.97 -7.57
N LEU A 440 15.16 2.03 -8.51
CA LEU A 440 15.34 2.30 -9.93
C LEU A 440 14.31 1.54 -10.75
N TYR A 441 13.30 2.26 -11.25
CA TYR A 441 12.24 1.72 -12.09
C TYR A 441 12.34 2.29 -13.50
N LEU A 442 12.55 1.40 -14.47
CA LEU A 442 12.64 1.73 -15.90
C LEU A 442 11.79 0.76 -16.74
N PHE A 443 10.84 0.05 -16.14
CA PHE A 443 10.02 -0.94 -16.83
C PHE A 443 9.07 -0.31 -17.86
N GLU A 444 8.61 -1.11 -18.83
CA GLU A 444 7.69 -0.66 -19.89
C GLU A 444 8.22 0.58 -20.62
N ASN A 445 9.36 0.40 -21.27
CA ASN A 445 9.99 1.37 -22.15
C ASN A 445 10.58 0.65 -23.38
N GLU A 446 11.29 1.38 -24.22
CA GLU A 446 11.96 0.88 -25.43
C GLU A 446 13.50 0.86 -25.26
N LEU A 447 13.99 0.75 -24.02
CA LEU A 447 15.43 0.78 -23.71
C LEU A 447 16.14 -0.41 -24.33
N SER A 448 17.35 -0.19 -24.83
CA SER A 448 18.13 -1.20 -25.57
C SER A 448 19.57 -1.32 -25.06
N GLY A 449 20.42 -2.09 -25.74
CA GLY A 449 21.81 -2.29 -25.30
C GLY A 449 21.91 -3.19 -24.05
N ARG A 450 23.05 -3.11 -23.35
CA ARG A 450 23.37 -3.96 -22.19
C ARG A 450 23.16 -3.21 -20.88
N ILE A 451 22.96 -3.93 -19.76
CA ILE A 451 23.12 -3.34 -18.43
C ILE A 451 24.61 -3.00 -18.24
N PRO A 452 24.99 -1.73 -17.99
CA PRO A 452 26.38 -1.36 -17.74
C PRO A 452 26.89 -1.96 -16.43
N SER A 453 28.13 -2.48 -16.41
CA SER A 453 28.73 -3.07 -15.19
C SER A 453 28.83 -2.09 -14.02
N ILE A 454 28.93 -0.79 -14.31
CA ILE A 454 28.98 0.29 -13.32
C ILE A 454 27.71 0.39 -12.45
N VAL A 455 26.59 -0.23 -12.85
CA VAL A 455 25.40 -0.38 -12.01
C VAL A 455 25.72 -1.10 -10.70
N GLY A 456 26.75 -1.96 -10.69
CA GLY A 456 27.24 -2.60 -9.45
C GLY A 456 27.79 -1.64 -8.39
N ASN A 457 27.98 -0.35 -8.70
CA ASN A 457 28.35 0.67 -7.71
C ASN A 457 27.16 1.16 -6.86
N LEU A 458 25.93 0.87 -7.28
CA LEU A 458 24.69 1.31 -6.60
C LEU A 458 24.38 0.45 -5.36
N THR A 459 25.35 0.31 -4.45
CA THR A 459 25.28 -0.67 -3.32
C THR A 459 24.10 -0.48 -2.34
N LYS A 460 23.43 0.67 -2.37
CA LYS A 460 22.20 0.97 -1.60
C LYS A 460 20.91 0.58 -2.33
N LEU A 461 20.99 0.08 -3.56
CA LEU A 461 19.84 -0.28 -4.38
C LEU A 461 19.09 -1.46 -3.76
N ILE A 462 17.78 -1.29 -3.61
CA ILE A 462 16.82 -2.23 -3.02
C ILE A 462 15.97 -2.82 -4.14
N GLU A 463 15.48 -1.97 -5.04
CA GLU A 463 14.60 -2.39 -6.11
C GLU A 463 15.17 -1.98 -7.46
N PHE A 464 15.35 -2.96 -8.35
CA PHE A 464 15.86 -2.77 -9.69
C PHE A 464 14.96 -3.44 -10.72
N ILE A 465 14.11 -2.64 -11.37
CA ILE A 465 12.98 -3.11 -12.17
C ILE A 465 13.15 -2.61 -13.62
N LEU A 466 13.46 -3.54 -14.52
CA LEU A 466 13.79 -3.28 -15.94
C LEU A 466 12.92 -4.06 -16.94
N ASN A 467 11.90 -4.76 -16.46
CA ASN A 467 11.09 -5.64 -17.29
C ASN A 467 10.37 -4.90 -18.44
N ARG A 468 9.98 -5.64 -19.49
CA ARG A 468 9.27 -5.12 -20.68
C ARG A 468 10.06 -4.00 -21.37
N ASN A 469 11.26 -4.33 -21.83
CA ASN A 469 12.17 -3.46 -22.59
C ASN A 469 12.80 -4.24 -23.76
N HIS A 470 13.81 -3.66 -24.40
CA HIS A 470 14.63 -4.28 -25.44
C HIS A 470 16.09 -4.50 -25.01
N LEU A 471 16.34 -4.60 -23.70
CA LEU A 471 17.69 -4.80 -23.14
C LEU A 471 18.23 -6.18 -23.52
N SER A 472 19.54 -6.28 -23.71
CA SER A 472 20.22 -7.42 -24.32
C SER A 472 21.60 -7.67 -23.72
N GLY A 473 22.28 -8.73 -24.17
CA GLY A 473 23.59 -9.12 -23.64
C GLY A 473 23.50 -9.82 -22.27
N PRO A 474 24.64 -10.11 -21.63
CA PRO A 474 24.68 -10.78 -20.34
C PRO A 474 24.39 -9.85 -19.17
N ILE A 475 23.94 -10.42 -18.05
CA ILE A 475 23.92 -9.74 -16.75
C ILE A 475 25.38 -9.56 -16.29
N PRO A 476 25.84 -8.33 -15.98
CA PRO A 476 27.20 -8.12 -15.49
C PRO A 476 27.41 -8.73 -14.09
N ALA A 477 28.58 -9.34 -13.87
CA ALA A 477 28.95 -9.96 -12.59
C ALA A 477 28.94 -8.96 -11.42
N GLU A 478 29.18 -7.68 -11.71
CA GLU A 478 29.17 -6.60 -10.73
C GLU A 478 27.81 -6.39 -10.06
N LEU A 479 26.70 -6.88 -10.64
CA LEU A 479 25.40 -6.89 -9.95
C LEU A 479 25.44 -7.67 -8.64
N GLY A 480 26.31 -8.68 -8.50
CA GLY A 480 26.52 -9.40 -7.25
C GLY A 480 27.02 -8.54 -6.09
N LYS A 481 27.44 -7.29 -6.32
CA LYS A 481 27.81 -6.32 -5.27
C LYS A 481 26.60 -5.70 -4.57
N LEU A 482 25.41 -5.78 -5.16
CA LEU A 482 24.20 -5.10 -4.70
C LEU A 482 23.51 -5.85 -3.54
N LYS A 483 24.21 -6.01 -2.42
CA LYS A 483 23.74 -6.83 -1.28
C LYS A 483 22.43 -6.35 -0.63
N SER A 484 22.05 -5.09 -0.85
CA SER A 484 20.78 -4.52 -0.35
C SER A 484 19.58 -4.87 -1.23
N LEU A 485 19.79 -5.47 -2.40
CA LEU A 485 18.76 -5.71 -3.40
C LEU A 485 17.76 -6.77 -2.91
N THR A 486 16.49 -6.41 -2.90
CA THR A 486 15.36 -7.28 -2.57
C THR A 486 14.60 -7.70 -3.82
N ASP A 487 14.53 -6.83 -4.84
CA ASP A 487 13.71 -7.06 -6.02
C ASP A 487 14.52 -6.82 -7.30
N LEU A 488 14.68 -7.90 -8.08
CA LEU A 488 15.30 -7.86 -9.40
C LEU A 488 14.34 -8.43 -10.44
N THR A 489 13.80 -7.56 -11.31
CA THR A 489 12.88 -7.97 -12.37
C THR A 489 13.38 -7.58 -13.75
N LEU A 490 13.64 -8.60 -14.57
CA LEU A 490 14.21 -8.45 -15.91
C LEU A 490 13.33 -9.08 -17.01
N PHE A 491 12.09 -9.52 -16.72
CA PHE A 491 11.30 -10.25 -17.74
C PHE A 491 11.02 -9.46 -19.00
N THR A 492 10.73 -10.20 -20.08
CA THR A 492 10.31 -9.65 -21.37
C THR A 492 11.36 -8.66 -21.85
N ASN A 493 12.53 -9.22 -22.10
CA ASN A 493 13.71 -8.54 -22.62
C ASN A 493 14.42 -9.48 -23.61
N LYS A 494 15.63 -9.11 -24.04
CA LYS A 494 16.46 -9.87 -24.98
C LYS A 494 17.80 -10.28 -24.34
N PHE A 495 17.84 -10.45 -23.01
CA PHE A 495 19.06 -10.84 -22.31
C PHE A 495 19.56 -12.23 -22.73
N THR A 496 20.87 -12.44 -22.73
CA THR A 496 21.55 -13.63 -23.26
C THR A 496 22.70 -14.05 -22.33
N GLY A 497 23.30 -15.21 -22.58
CA GLY A 497 24.45 -15.69 -21.79
C GLY A 497 24.05 -16.31 -20.46
N SER A 498 25.05 -16.79 -19.72
CA SER A 498 24.86 -17.41 -18.41
C SER A 498 24.75 -16.39 -17.28
N LEU A 499 24.02 -16.77 -16.23
CA LEU A 499 23.97 -15.98 -15.00
C LEU A 499 25.33 -16.02 -14.29
N PRO A 500 25.91 -14.87 -13.91
CA PRO A 500 27.18 -14.84 -13.18
C PRO A 500 27.03 -15.44 -11.78
N SER A 501 28.04 -16.16 -11.30
CA SER A 501 28.02 -16.82 -9.99
C SER A 501 27.99 -15.83 -8.83
N GLU A 502 28.45 -14.60 -9.07
CA GLU A 502 28.41 -13.49 -8.11
C GLU A 502 26.98 -13.11 -7.70
N LEU A 503 25.94 -13.46 -8.47
CA LEU A 503 24.54 -13.26 -8.06
C LEU A 503 24.16 -14.04 -6.80
N ASN A 504 24.90 -15.10 -6.45
CA ASN A 504 24.73 -15.81 -5.18
C ASN A 504 24.99 -14.91 -3.95
N ASN A 505 25.68 -13.78 -4.13
CA ASN A 505 25.92 -12.81 -3.06
C ASN A 505 24.70 -11.94 -2.73
N LEU A 506 23.62 -12.02 -3.51
CA LEU A 506 22.38 -11.27 -3.30
C LEU A 506 21.50 -11.92 -2.22
N THR A 507 22.01 -11.94 -0.99
CA THR A 507 21.38 -12.68 0.12
C THR A 507 20.08 -12.04 0.64
N ASN A 508 19.73 -10.82 0.22
CA ASN A 508 18.47 -10.17 0.62
C ASN A 508 17.37 -10.29 -0.46
N LEU A 509 17.63 -11.01 -1.55
CA LEU A 509 16.74 -11.09 -2.70
C LEU A 509 15.45 -11.85 -2.35
N GLN A 510 14.32 -11.17 -2.46
CA GLN A 510 12.97 -11.69 -2.23
C GLN A 510 12.26 -12.03 -3.53
N THR A 511 12.45 -11.20 -4.56
CA THR A 511 11.86 -11.37 -5.89
C THR A 511 12.97 -11.47 -6.91
N PHE A 512 13.06 -12.62 -7.59
CA PHE A 512 13.99 -12.80 -8.69
C PHE A 512 13.27 -13.29 -9.94
N GLN A 513 13.11 -12.37 -10.89
CA GLN A 513 12.31 -12.56 -12.08
C GLN A 513 13.19 -12.35 -13.33
N LEU A 514 13.36 -13.40 -14.13
CA LEU A 514 14.12 -13.41 -15.38
C LEU A 514 13.34 -13.95 -16.60
N SER A 515 12.03 -14.16 -16.47
CA SER A 515 11.26 -14.91 -17.49
C SER A 515 11.23 -14.20 -18.84
N ASP A 516 10.95 -14.91 -19.93
CA ASP A 516 10.81 -14.33 -21.27
C ASP A 516 12.07 -13.57 -21.71
N ASN A 517 13.18 -14.33 -21.79
CA ASN A 517 14.49 -13.87 -22.20
C ASN A 517 15.20 -15.00 -22.98
N LYS A 518 16.50 -14.84 -23.26
CA LYS A 518 17.32 -15.83 -23.97
C LYS A 518 18.52 -16.28 -23.13
N PHE A 519 18.37 -16.32 -21.80
CA PHE A 519 19.44 -16.77 -20.90
C PHE A 519 19.82 -18.23 -21.18
N THR A 520 21.10 -18.55 -21.00
CA THR A 520 21.66 -19.89 -21.18
C THR A 520 22.43 -20.33 -19.93
N GLY A 521 23.07 -21.50 -19.95
CA GLY A 521 23.87 -21.99 -18.82
C GLY A 521 23.02 -22.45 -17.62
N PRO A 522 23.68 -22.84 -16.52
CA PRO A 522 23.00 -23.30 -15.32
C PRO A 522 22.39 -22.14 -14.51
N LEU A 523 21.34 -22.45 -13.75
CA LEU A 523 20.86 -21.57 -12.69
C LEU A 523 21.87 -21.53 -11.53
N PRO A 524 22.00 -20.41 -10.80
CA PRO A 524 22.95 -20.32 -9.69
C PRO A 524 22.59 -21.27 -8.55
N ASP A 525 23.54 -22.12 -8.13
CA ASP A 525 23.30 -23.17 -7.13
C ASP A 525 22.81 -22.61 -5.78
N ASP A 526 23.25 -21.40 -5.41
CA ASP A 526 23.03 -20.75 -4.11
C ASP A 526 22.07 -19.54 -4.18
N VAL A 527 21.14 -19.54 -5.14
CA VAL A 527 20.18 -18.45 -5.36
C VAL A 527 19.31 -18.11 -4.13
N CYS A 528 19.07 -19.05 -3.20
CA CYS A 528 18.38 -18.79 -1.93
C CYS A 528 19.31 -18.91 -0.70
N LEU A 529 20.59 -18.61 -0.83
CA LEU A 529 21.55 -18.65 0.30
C LEU A 529 21.09 -17.82 1.50
N GLY A 530 20.47 -16.66 1.25
CA GLY A 530 19.97 -15.79 2.31
C GLY A 530 18.64 -16.20 2.94
N GLY A 531 17.96 -17.22 2.40
CA GLY A 531 16.73 -17.77 3.00
C GLY A 531 15.49 -16.88 2.92
N VAL A 532 15.52 -15.76 2.19
CA VAL A 532 14.40 -14.78 2.09
C VAL A 532 13.74 -14.72 0.70
N LEU A 533 14.13 -15.60 -0.22
CA LEU A 533 13.60 -15.63 -1.58
C LEU A 533 12.15 -16.14 -1.60
N ASN A 534 11.22 -15.25 -1.94
CA ASN A 534 9.78 -15.48 -1.92
C ASN A 534 9.25 -15.92 -3.30
N TYR A 535 9.72 -15.25 -4.36
CA TYR A 535 9.28 -15.45 -5.74
C TYR A 535 10.47 -15.65 -6.67
N PHE A 536 10.53 -16.82 -7.31
CA PHE A 536 11.56 -17.16 -8.29
C PHE A 536 10.93 -17.56 -9.63
N ALA A 537 11.22 -16.83 -10.70
CA ALA A 537 10.64 -17.09 -12.00
C ALA A 537 11.62 -16.91 -13.16
N VAL A 538 11.88 -17.99 -13.90
CA VAL A 538 12.82 -18.06 -15.03
C VAL A 538 12.18 -18.62 -16.31
N VAL A 539 10.85 -18.53 -16.40
CA VAL A 539 10.02 -19.11 -17.46
C VAL A 539 10.48 -18.68 -18.85
N TYR A 540 10.40 -19.56 -19.85
CA TYR A 540 10.67 -19.21 -21.25
C TYR A 540 12.08 -18.63 -21.44
N ASN A 541 13.08 -19.48 -21.19
CA ASN A 541 14.51 -19.22 -21.38
C ASN A 541 15.18 -20.50 -21.92
N ASN A 542 16.51 -20.48 -22.06
CA ASN A 542 17.31 -21.62 -22.49
C ASN A 542 18.20 -22.15 -21.35
N PHE A 543 17.74 -22.08 -20.09
CA PHE A 543 18.52 -22.57 -18.94
C PHE A 543 18.73 -24.09 -19.03
N ILE A 544 19.94 -24.53 -18.72
CA ILE A 544 20.36 -25.95 -18.70
C ILE A 544 20.77 -26.36 -17.28
N GLY A 545 21.21 -27.62 -17.10
CA GLY A 545 21.68 -28.11 -15.81
C GLY A 545 20.55 -28.38 -14.81
N PRO A 546 20.88 -28.76 -13.56
CA PRO A 546 19.89 -29.12 -12.55
C PRO A 546 19.20 -27.90 -11.95
N VAL A 547 18.02 -28.14 -11.36
CA VAL A 547 17.35 -27.15 -10.49
C VAL A 547 18.26 -26.87 -9.27
N PRO A 548 18.48 -25.58 -8.89
CA PRO A 548 19.40 -25.22 -7.81
C PRO A 548 19.08 -25.90 -6.47
N LYS A 549 20.12 -26.47 -5.86
CA LYS A 549 20.00 -27.19 -4.57
C LYS A 549 19.63 -26.27 -3.41
N SER A 550 20.00 -24.99 -3.44
CA SER A 550 19.66 -24.04 -2.37
C SER A 550 18.16 -23.78 -2.26
N LEU A 551 17.40 -23.91 -3.36
CA LEU A 551 15.94 -23.77 -3.31
C LEU A 551 15.37 -24.72 -2.28
N LYS A 552 15.91 -25.94 -2.13
CA LYS A 552 15.47 -26.95 -1.15
C LYS A 552 15.41 -26.48 0.31
N ASN A 553 16.28 -25.54 0.71
CA ASN A 553 16.29 -25.03 2.08
C ASN A 553 15.60 -23.66 2.21
N CYS A 554 15.02 -23.16 1.11
CA CYS A 554 14.36 -21.87 1.03
C CYS A 554 12.97 -21.93 1.67
N THR A 555 12.87 -21.66 2.97
CA THR A 555 11.61 -21.74 3.72
C THR A 555 10.60 -20.64 3.37
N SER A 556 11.10 -19.50 2.89
CA SER A 556 10.36 -18.33 2.46
C SER A 556 9.68 -18.51 1.10
N LEU A 557 10.18 -19.42 0.26
CA LEU A 557 9.72 -19.58 -1.12
C LEU A 557 8.25 -20.00 -1.18
N PHE A 558 7.41 -19.09 -1.66
CA PHE A 558 5.98 -19.36 -1.83
C PHE A 558 5.62 -19.71 -3.27
N ARG A 559 6.41 -19.27 -4.26
CA ARG A 559 6.16 -19.53 -5.68
C ARG A 559 7.45 -19.67 -6.48
N ALA A 560 7.55 -20.79 -7.22
CA ALA A 560 8.64 -21.10 -8.13
C ALA A 560 8.10 -21.44 -9.53
N ARG A 561 8.66 -20.77 -10.54
CA ARG A 561 8.24 -20.87 -11.95
C ARG A 561 9.45 -21.08 -12.86
N LEU A 562 9.64 -22.31 -13.32
CA LEU A 562 10.78 -22.76 -14.12
C LEU A 562 10.34 -23.34 -15.48
N GLU A 563 9.10 -23.09 -15.90
CA GLU A 563 8.51 -23.67 -17.10
C GLU A 563 9.27 -23.27 -18.38
N ILE A 564 9.23 -24.13 -19.40
CA ILE A 564 9.76 -23.84 -20.75
C ILE A 564 11.26 -23.47 -20.70
N ASN A 565 12.08 -24.45 -20.33
CA ASN A 565 13.53 -24.36 -20.30
C ASN A 565 14.13 -25.72 -20.74
N HIS A 566 15.44 -25.90 -20.57
CA HIS A 566 16.15 -27.15 -20.85
C HIS A 566 16.75 -27.75 -19.57
N LEU A 567 16.09 -27.56 -18.42
CA LEU A 567 16.59 -28.04 -17.13
C LEU A 567 16.63 -29.58 -17.12
N THR A 568 17.68 -30.12 -16.53
CA THR A 568 17.98 -31.56 -16.48
C THR A 568 18.13 -32.02 -15.03
N GLY A 569 18.56 -33.26 -14.82
CA GLY A 569 18.78 -33.81 -13.49
C GLY A 569 17.54 -34.48 -12.91
N ASN A 570 17.74 -35.18 -11.81
CA ASN A 570 16.66 -35.89 -11.14
C ASN A 570 15.77 -34.89 -10.42
N ILE A 571 14.46 -34.94 -10.67
CA ILE A 571 13.51 -34.12 -9.94
C ILE A 571 13.62 -34.36 -8.43
N ALA A 572 13.93 -35.58 -8.00
CA ALA A 572 14.17 -35.89 -6.59
C ALA A 572 15.38 -35.11 -6.03
N ASP A 573 16.45 -34.90 -6.80
CA ASP A 573 17.66 -34.20 -6.32
C ASP A 573 17.43 -32.70 -6.13
N ALA A 574 16.47 -32.12 -6.85
CA ALA A 574 16.03 -30.75 -6.61
C ALA A 574 15.39 -30.57 -5.21
N PHE A 575 14.99 -31.67 -4.55
CA PHE A 575 14.14 -31.64 -3.37
C PHE A 575 14.56 -32.60 -2.21
N VAL A 576 15.51 -33.54 -2.42
CA VAL A 576 15.98 -34.54 -1.42
C VAL A 576 17.21 -34.05 -0.63
N LYS A 577 17.30 -34.44 0.66
CA LYS A 577 18.52 -34.35 1.47
C LYS A 577 19.35 -35.63 1.33
N ILE A 578 20.51 -35.52 0.69
CA ILE A 578 21.58 -36.51 0.84
C ILE A 578 22.25 -36.24 2.18
N ILE A 579 21.78 -36.90 3.24
CA ILE A 579 22.64 -37.44 4.30
C ILE A 579 22.05 -38.82 4.66
N PHE A 580 22.93 -39.81 4.70
CA PHE A 580 22.69 -41.23 4.92
C PHE A 580 21.68 -41.57 6.03
N MET A 581 20.90 -42.63 5.73
CA MET A 581 20.12 -43.52 6.61
C MET A 581 18.79 -43.01 7.23
N LEU A 582 17.73 -43.70 6.80
CA LEU A 582 16.45 -43.96 7.47
C LEU A 582 15.54 -42.74 7.76
N PHE A 583 14.36 -42.78 7.13
CA PHE A 583 13.22 -41.85 7.26
C PHE A 583 13.44 -40.42 6.74
N ASP A 584 13.01 -40.25 5.49
CA ASP A 584 11.94 -39.30 5.13
C ASP A 584 12.15 -37.83 5.54
N ASN A 585 13.18 -37.19 4.98
CA ASN A 585 13.43 -35.75 5.18
C ASN A 585 13.74 -34.99 3.88
N TRP A 586 12.66 -34.52 3.26
CA TRP A 586 12.63 -33.38 2.33
C TRP A 586 12.71 -32.04 3.08
N GLY A 587 13.30 -31.01 2.45
CA GLY A 587 13.62 -29.68 3.03
C GLY A 587 12.43 -28.86 3.58
N LEU A 588 12.67 -27.68 4.13
CA LEU A 588 11.71 -26.92 4.97
C LEU A 588 10.75 -26.00 4.18
N TRP A 589 10.18 -26.43 3.04
CA TRP A 589 9.25 -25.62 2.22
C TRP A 589 7.85 -25.61 2.83
N HIS A 590 7.65 -24.89 3.92
CA HIS A 590 6.34 -24.83 4.57
C HIS A 590 5.37 -23.87 3.88
N ASN A 591 5.89 -22.91 3.10
CA ASN A 591 5.10 -21.82 2.53
C ASN A 591 4.85 -21.95 1.02
N LEU A 592 5.34 -23.01 0.37
CA LEU A 592 5.19 -23.18 -1.08
C LEU A 592 3.72 -23.44 -1.47
N THR A 593 3.17 -22.55 -2.28
CA THR A 593 1.78 -22.62 -2.78
C THR A 593 1.70 -22.96 -4.26
N SER A 594 2.76 -22.70 -5.04
CA SER A 594 2.76 -22.93 -6.49
C SER A 594 4.15 -23.36 -6.96
N LEU A 595 4.22 -24.54 -7.59
CA LEU A 595 5.40 -25.06 -8.24
C LEU A 595 5.08 -25.42 -9.68
N LYS A 596 5.78 -24.78 -10.63
CA LYS A 596 5.63 -25.06 -12.06
C LYS A 596 7.00 -25.27 -12.70
N ILE A 597 7.23 -26.44 -13.27
CA ILE A 597 8.49 -26.85 -13.93
C ILE A 597 8.19 -27.61 -15.23
N SER A 598 7.07 -27.31 -15.88
CA SER A 598 6.67 -27.96 -17.12
C SER A 598 7.59 -27.63 -18.29
N ASN A 599 7.59 -28.47 -19.33
CA ASN A 599 8.35 -28.28 -20.56
C ASN A 599 9.86 -28.15 -20.27
N ASN A 600 10.43 -29.18 -19.64
CA ASN A 600 11.86 -29.32 -19.33
C ASN A 600 12.33 -30.75 -19.64
N ASN A 601 13.60 -31.05 -19.35
CA ASN A 601 14.22 -32.37 -19.57
C ASN A 601 14.46 -33.11 -18.24
N LEU A 602 13.59 -32.92 -17.24
CA LEU A 602 13.75 -33.54 -15.93
C LEU A 602 13.48 -35.05 -15.98
N VAL A 603 14.29 -35.81 -15.25
CA VAL A 603 14.19 -37.28 -15.14
C VAL A 603 13.94 -37.71 -13.69
N GLY A 604 13.76 -39.01 -13.47
CA GLY A 604 13.56 -39.59 -12.14
C GLY A 604 12.09 -39.76 -11.78
N THR A 605 11.83 -40.15 -10.53
CA THR A 605 10.48 -40.44 -10.05
C THR A 605 9.88 -39.27 -9.29
N ILE A 606 8.55 -39.12 -9.36
CA ILE A 606 7.85 -38.20 -8.47
C ILE A 606 8.00 -38.75 -7.04
N PRO A 607 8.58 -37.99 -6.11
CA PRO A 607 8.93 -38.49 -4.79
C PRO A 607 7.75 -38.38 -3.81
N PRO A 608 7.49 -39.39 -2.95
CA PRO A 608 6.35 -39.40 -2.03
C PRO A 608 6.30 -38.22 -1.04
N GLY A 609 7.45 -37.64 -0.70
CA GLY A 609 7.57 -36.51 0.22
C GLY A 609 6.83 -35.24 -0.22
N ILE A 610 6.43 -35.12 -1.50
CA ILE A 610 5.60 -34.03 -1.99
C ILE A 610 4.26 -33.92 -1.25
N GLY A 611 3.71 -35.06 -0.79
CA GLY A 611 2.48 -35.11 0.00
C GLY A 611 2.54 -34.40 1.36
N LYS A 612 3.74 -34.04 1.85
CA LYS A 612 3.90 -33.25 3.08
C LYS A 612 3.64 -31.75 2.85
N ARG A 613 3.51 -31.29 1.60
CA ARG A 613 3.35 -29.87 1.24
C ARG A 613 1.89 -29.44 1.19
N THR A 614 1.19 -29.56 2.31
CA THR A 614 -0.27 -29.33 2.37
C THR A 614 -0.73 -27.92 1.95
N GLN A 615 0.19 -26.94 1.86
CA GLN A 615 -0.06 -25.59 1.35
C GLN A 615 -0.05 -25.49 -0.19
N LEU A 616 0.36 -26.53 -0.91
CA LEU A 616 0.48 -26.52 -2.36
C LEU A 616 -0.90 -26.44 -3.01
N SER A 617 -1.10 -25.40 -3.83
CA SER A 617 -2.32 -25.14 -4.60
C SER A 617 -2.15 -25.45 -6.09
N VAL A 618 -0.93 -25.32 -6.62
CA VAL A 618 -0.63 -25.62 -8.02
C VAL A 618 0.63 -26.46 -8.12
N LEU A 619 0.51 -27.60 -8.79
CA LEU A 619 1.63 -28.47 -9.15
C LEU A 619 1.60 -28.76 -10.65
N ASP A 620 2.62 -28.28 -11.36
CA ASP A 620 2.76 -28.48 -12.79
C ASP A 620 4.15 -29.06 -13.11
N LEU A 621 4.19 -30.33 -13.49
CA LEU A 621 5.36 -31.10 -13.89
C LEU A 621 5.19 -31.66 -15.32
N SER A 622 4.26 -31.11 -16.11
CA SER A 622 3.93 -31.65 -17.43
C SER A 622 5.11 -31.58 -18.42
N SER A 623 5.06 -32.36 -19.49
CA SER A 623 6.03 -32.31 -20.60
C SER A 623 7.49 -32.41 -20.11
N ASN A 624 7.80 -33.51 -19.42
CA ASN A 624 9.12 -33.85 -18.90
C ASN A 624 9.46 -35.32 -19.24
N HIS A 625 10.48 -35.90 -18.60
CA HIS A 625 10.87 -37.31 -18.77
C HIS A 625 10.73 -38.09 -17.45
N LEU A 626 9.72 -37.76 -16.63
CA LEU A 626 9.48 -38.40 -15.35
C LEU A 626 9.00 -39.85 -15.54
N VAL A 627 9.48 -40.75 -14.69
CA VAL A 627 9.22 -42.20 -14.72
C VAL A 627 8.67 -42.67 -13.37
N GLY A 628 8.27 -43.94 -13.29
CA GLY A 628 7.75 -44.54 -12.06
C GLY A 628 6.27 -44.24 -11.83
N GLU A 629 5.80 -44.51 -10.63
CA GLU A 629 4.38 -44.43 -10.26
C GLU A 629 4.03 -43.03 -9.74
N ILE A 630 2.75 -42.66 -9.84
CA ILE A 630 2.20 -41.49 -9.15
C ILE A 630 2.15 -41.82 -7.64
N PRO A 631 2.80 -41.06 -6.74
CA PRO A 631 2.78 -41.40 -5.32
C PRO A 631 1.41 -41.20 -4.68
N ALA A 632 0.91 -42.21 -3.96
CA ALA A 632 -0.34 -42.13 -3.18
C ALA A 632 -0.37 -40.92 -2.23
N ASN A 633 0.78 -40.55 -1.66
CA ASN A 633 0.91 -39.38 -0.77
C ASN A 633 0.49 -38.05 -1.42
N LEU A 634 0.42 -37.93 -2.76
CA LEU A 634 -0.15 -36.75 -3.41
C LEU A 634 -1.58 -36.46 -2.94
N GLY A 635 -2.35 -37.49 -2.56
CA GLY A 635 -3.69 -37.35 -2.00
C GLY A 635 -3.79 -36.51 -0.72
N ASN A 636 -2.66 -36.27 -0.04
CA ASN A 636 -2.62 -35.42 1.16
C ASN A 636 -2.70 -33.91 0.85
N LEU A 637 -2.58 -33.51 -0.43
CA LEU A 637 -2.53 -32.11 -0.86
C LEU A 637 -3.92 -31.49 -0.98
N VAL A 638 -4.68 -31.44 0.11
CA VAL A 638 -6.10 -31.01 0.09
C VAL A 638 -6.36 -29.58 -0.40
N LEU A 639 -5.34 -28.71 -0.46
CA LEU A 639 -5.42 -27.36 -1.03
C LEU A 639 -5.12 -27.29 -2.53
N LEU A 640 -4.72 -28.41 -3.15
CA LEU A 640 -4.37 -28.48 -4.56
C LEU A 640 -5.60 -28.23 -5.43
N VAL A 641 -5.48 -27.25 -6.32
CA VAL A 641 -6.49 -26.84 -7.30
C VAL A 641 -6.11 -27.35 -8.68
N ASP A 642 -4.83 -27.27 -9.03
CA ASP A 642 -4.31 -27.67 -10.34
C ASP A 642 -3.22 -28.73 -10.20
N LEU A 643 -3.43 -29.88 -10.84
CA LEU A 643 -2.45 -30.95 -10.97
C LEU A 643 -2.24 -31.29 -12.44
N PHE A 644 -1.06 -30.94 -12.96
CA PHE A 644 -0.63 -31.24 -14.31
C PHE A 644 0.65 -32.08 -14.27
N ILE A 645 0.56 -33.35 -14.68
CA ILE A 645 1.69 -34.28 -14.78
C ILE A 645 1.63 -35.07 -16.10
N ASP A 646 0.93 -34.51 -17.08
CA ASP A 646 0.80 -35.04 -18.45
C ASP A 646 2.10 -34.97 -19.25
N GLU A 647 2.14 -35.66 -20.38
CA GLU A 647 3.31 -35.74 -21.29
C GLU A 647 4.60 -36.18 -20.55
N ASN A 648 4.52 -37.31 -19.86
CA ASN A 648 5.63 -37.93 -19.13
C ASN A 648 5.71 -39.45 -19.45
N ARG A 649 6.52 -40.20 -18.71
CA ARG A 649 6.68 -41.66 -18.85
C ARG A 649 6.22 -42.39 -17.58
N LEU A 650 5.20 -41.86 -16.90
CA LEU A 650 4.66 -42.44 -15.67
C LEU A 650 3.95 -43.77 -15.96
N ILE A 651 4.04 -44.72 -15.03
CA ILE A 651 3.51 -46.07 -15.14
C ILE A 651 2.55 -46.38 -13.99
N ALA A 652 2.02 -47.61 -13.96
CA ALA A 652 1.10 -48.15 -12.95
C ALA A 652 -0.28 -47.46 -12.95
N SER A 653 -1.13 -47.84 -12.01
CA SER A 653 -2.48 -47.31 -11.87
C SER A 653 -2.50 -45.93 -11.21
N ILE A 654 -3.52 -45.14 -11.54
CA ILE A 654 -3.81 -43.89 -10.85
C ILE A 654 -4.14 -44.23 -9.37
N PRO A 655 -3.45 -43.65 -8.38
CA PRO A 655 -3.72 -43.94 -6.97
C PRO A 655 -5.14 -43.50 -6.55
N PRO A 656 -5.90 -44.33 -5.83
CA PRO A 656 -7.20 -43.94 -5.25
C PRO A 656 -7.14 -42.68 -4.38
N ASP A 657 -6.00 -42.46 -3.71
CA ASP A 657 -5.77 -41.30 -2.84
C ASP A 657 -5.90 -39.94 -3.54
N ILE A 658 -5.77 -39.87 -4.88
CA ILE A 658 -6.05 -38.65 -5.65
C ILE A 658 -7.51 -38.17 -5.43
N GLY A 659 -8.44 -39.09 -5.13
CA GLY A 659 -9.80 -38.75 -4.74
C GLY A 659 -9.94 -37.96 -3.44
N ASN A 660 -8.90 -37.92 -2.59
CA ASN A 660 -8.89 -37.12 -1.36
C ASN A 660 -8.62 -35.61 -1.62
N LEU A 661 -8.27 -35.23 -2.84
CA LEU A 661 -8.01 -33.86 -3.24
C LEU A 661 -9.32 -33.05 -3.38
N SER A 662 -9.87 -32.65 -2.23
CA SER A 662 -11.19 -32.00 -2.15
C SER A 662 -11.28 -30.63 -2.85
N ASN A 663 -10.16 -29.93 -3.08
CA ASN A 663 -10.12 -28.66 -3.81
C ASN A 663 -9.74 -28.77 -5.29
N LEU A 664 -9.49 -29.97 -5.79
CA LEU A 664 -9.00 -30.16 -7.15
C LEU A 664 -10.02 -29.66 -8.18
N GLY A 665 -9.59 -28.71 -9.01
CA GLY A 665 -10.36 -28.13 -10.11
C GLY A 665 -9.93 -28.65 -11.47
N ARG A 666 -8.63 -28.83 -11.69
CA ARG A 666 -8.06 -29.35 -12.94
C ARG A 666 -7.09 -30.50 -12.69
N LEU A 667 -7.29 -31.60 -13.41
CA LEU A 667 -6.42 -32.78 -13.40
C LEU A 667 -6.04 -33.16 -14.82
N ASN A 668 -4.75 -33.08 -15.16
CA ASN A 668 -4.23 -33.56 -16.44
C ASN A 668 -3.17 -34.64 -16.21
N LEU A 669 -3.47 -35.86 -16.63
CA LEU A 669 -2.60 -37.04 -16.59
C LEU A 669 -2.34 -37.60 -18.00
N ALA A 670 -2.71 -36.87 -19.04
CA ALA A 670 -2.66 -37.35 -20.41
C ALA A 670 -1.24 -37.70 -20.88
N ALA A 671 -1.12 -38.45 -21.98
CA ALA A 671 0.14 -38.78 -22.63
C ALA A 671 1.19 -39.36 -21.65
N ASN A 672 0.79 -40.42 -20.94
CA ASN A 672 1.62 -41.19 -20.04
C ASN A 672 1.47 -42.69 -20.34
N ASN A 673 2.06 -43.56 -19.52
CA ASN A 673 1.98 -45.00 -19.65
C ASN A 673 1.19 -45.65 -18.49
N LEU A 674 0.19 -44.92 -17.96
CA LEU A 674 -0.65 -45.37 -16.85
C LEU A 674 -1.56 -46.52 -17.30
N SER A 675 -1.77 -47.50 -16.43
CA SER A 675 -2.53 -48.73 -16.73
C SER A 675 -3.57 -49.07 -15.64
N GLY A 676 -4.45 -50.03 -15.90
CA GLY A 676 -5.52 -50.40 -14.96
C GLY A 676 -6.73 -49.45 -15.01
N GLY A 677 -7.65 -49.59 -14.05
CA GLY A 677 -8.91 -48.83 -14.02
C GLY A 677 -8.79 -47.40 -13.52
N ILE A 678 -9.73 -46.54 -13.93
CA ILE A 678 -9.94 -45.22 -13.32
C ILE A 678 -10.47 -45.44 -11.89
N PRO A 679 -9.88 -44.85 -10.83
CA PRO A 679 -10.37 -45.01 -9.46
C PRO A 679 -11.77 -44.43 -9.24
N GLU A 680 -12.63 -45.13 -8.51
CA GLU A 680 -13.97 -44.66 -8.12
C GLU A 680 -13.89 -43.44 -7.19
N GLU A 681 -12.81 -43.34 -6.42
CA GLU A 681 -12.54 -42.25 -5.48
C GLU A 681 -12.40 -40.90 -6.18
N LEU A 682 -12.07 -40.85 -7.48
CA LEU A 682 -12.10 -39.59 -8.25
C LEU A 682 -13.50 -38.96 -8.26
N GLY A 683 -14.56 -39.76 -8.06
CA GLY A 683 -15.93 -39.30 -7.81
C GLY A 683 -16.09 -38.38 -6.60
N LYS A 684 -15.14 -38.38 -5.65
CA LYS A 684 -15.13 -37.52 -4.46
C LYS A 684 -14.64 -36.10 -4.74
N CYS A 685 -13.93 -35.86 -5.85
CA CYS A 685 -13.41 -34.55 -6.25
C CYS A 685 -14.52 -33.65 -6.82
N THR A 686 -15.47 -33.24 -5.98
CA THR A 686 -16.67 -32.47 -6.38
C THR A 686 -16.38 -31.11 -7.03
N LYS A 687 -15.19 -30.53 -6.82
CA LYS A 687 -14.76 -29.26 -7.43
C LYS A 687 -14.09 -29.42 -8.79
N LEU A 688 -13.84 -30.66 -9.23
CA LEU A 688 -13.20 -30.94 -10.51
C LEU A 688 -14.11 -30.46 -11.65
N TRP A 689 -13.52 -29.77 -12.62
CA TRP A 689 -14.19 -29.24 -13.81
C TRP A 689 -13.39 -29.50 -15.10
N SER A 690 -12.12 -29.85 -15.00
CA SER A 690 -11.31 -30.34 -16.12
C SER A 690 -10.58 -31.62 -15.73
N LEU A 691 -10.74 -32.66 -16.54
CA LEU A 691 -10.04 -33.94 -16.40
C LEU A 691 -9.61 -34.42 -17.78
N ASN A 692 -8.31 -34.63 -17.93
CA ASN A 692 -7.75 -35.20 -19.14
C ASN A 692 -6.90 -36.42 -18.78
N LEU A 693 -7.31 -37.59 -19.27
CA LEU A 693 -6.66 -38.89 -19.07
C LEU A 693 -6.21 -39.51 -20.41
N SER A 694 -6.28 -38.77 -21.51
CA SER A 694 -6.02 -39.30 -22.86
C SER A 694 -4.63 -39.85 -23.06
N GLN A 695 -4.45 -40.68 -24.08
CA GLN A 695 -3.14 -41.22 -24.45
C GLN A 695 -2.45 -41.93 -23.26
N ASN A 696 -3.19 -42.83 -22.62
CA ASN A 696 -2.70 -43.75 -21.58
C ASN A 696 -3.10 -45.20 -21.95
N ARG A 697 -2.73 -46.18 -21.13
CA ARG A 697 -3.11 -47.60 -21.26
C ARG A 697 -4.21 -47.99 -20.26
N LEU A 698 -5.16 -47.09 -20.00
CA LEU A 698 -6.22 -47.33 -19.03
C LEU A 698 -7.20 -48.40 -19.53
N GLU A 699 -7.53 -49.31 -18.64
CA GLU A 699 -8.41 -50.46 -18.89
C GLU A 699 -9.72 -50.29 -18.11
N ASN A 700 -10.75 -51.06 -18.47
CA ASN A 700 -12.09 -51.00 -17.90
C ASN A 700 -12.89 -49.73 -18.29
N GLY A 701 -14.20 -49.80 -18.09
CA GLY A 701 -15.11 -48.67 -18.33
C GLY A 701 -14.97 -47.57 -17.27
N ILE A 702 -15.61 -46.44 -17.55
CA ILE A 702 -15.69 -45.30 -16.62
C ILE A 702 -16.50 -45.71 -15.38
N PRO A 703 -15.97 -45.55 -14.15
CA PRO A 703 -16.70 -45.90 -12.94
C PRO A 703 -17.95 -45.02 -12.74
N TYR A 704 -18.99 -45.62 -12.15
CA TYR A 704 -20.29 -44.96 -11.97
C TYR A 704 -20.19 -43.67 -11.13
N GLU A 705 -19.46 -43.67 -10.02
CA GLU A 705 -19.29 -42.49 -9.17
C GLU A 705 -18.54 -41.36 -9.89
N THR A 706 -17.55 -41.70 -10.72
CA THR A 706 -16.83 -40.73 -11.56
C THR A 706 -17.75 -40.18 -12.67
N SER A 707 -18.63 -41.01 -13.23
CA SER A 707 -19.58 -40.60 -14.28
C SER A 707 -20.63 -39.58 -13.81
N LYS A 708 -21.04 -39.60 -12.52
CA LYS A 708 -21.96 -38.61 -11.94
C LYS A 708 -21.40 -37.18 -11.94
N LEU A 709 -20.09 -37.04 -11.68
CA LEU A 709 -19.41 -35.76 -11.77
C LEU A 709 -19.41 -35.20 -13.20
N TRP A 710 -19.37 -36.08 -14.20
CA TRP A 710 -19.22 -35.72 -15.61
C TRP A 710 -20.54 -35.27 -16.23
N ILE A 711 -21.64 -35.96 -15.92
CA ILE A 711 -22.98 -35.66 -16.43
C ILE A 711 -23.51 -34.32 -15.87
N SER A 712 -23.17 -33.98 -14.62
CA SER A 712 -23.69 -32.78 -13.94
C SER A 712 -23.06 -31.45 -14.39
N LYS A 713 -21.97 -31.46 -15.17
CA LYS A 713 -21.12 -30.27 -15.37
C LYS A 713 -20.64 -30.01 -16.81
N GLY A 714 -21.03 -30.81 -17.81
CA GLY A 714 -20.77 -30.52 -19.24
C GLY A 714 -19.29 -30.51 -19.64
N TRP A 715 -18.55 -31.58 -19.31
CA TRP A 715 -17.08 -31.63 -19.44
C TRP A 715 -16.65 -31.83 -20.90
N ILE A 716 -15.52 -31.24 -21.28
CA ILE A 716 -14.75 -31.62 -22.48
C ILE A 716 -13.89 -32.81 -22.10
N LEU A 717 -14.39 -34.02 -22.33
CA LEU A 717 -13.60 -35.25 -22.24
C LEU A 717 -12.84 -35.39 -23.56
N VAL A 718 -11.56 -35.01 -23.61
CA VAL A 718 -10.72 -35.33 -24.77
C VAL A 718 -10.15 -36.73 -24.55
N GLY A 719 -10.69 -37.69 -25.31
CA GLY A 719 -10.04 -38.94 -25.74
C GLY A 719 -9.75 -40.00 -24.68
N ILE A 720 -10.70 -40.90 -24.40
CA ILE A 720 -10.34 -42.29 -24.08
C ILE A 720 -10.28 -43.01 -25.44
N TYR A 721 -9.09 -43.08 -26.03
CA TYR A 721 -8.75 -44.01 -27.12
C TYR A 721 -7.34 -44.51 -26.90
#